data_AF-A0A8C2NJ69-F1
#
_entry.id   AF-A0A8C2NJ69-F1
#
_cell.length_a   1.000
_cell.length_b   1.000
_cell.length_c   1.000
_cell.angle_alpha   90.00
_cell.angle_beta   90.00
_cell.angle_gamma   90.00
#
_symmetry.space_group_name_H-M   'P 1'
#
loop_
_entity.id
_entity.type
_entity.pdbx_description
1 polymer ?
#
loop_
_entity_poly.entity_id
_entity_poly.type
_entity_poly.pdbx_seq_one_letter_code
_entity_poly.pdbx_strand_id
1 'polypeptide(L)'
;MHVDSSKFFLIQLCAFSPLYRPLERSSEDVDIIFTRLKEVKAFEKFHPNLLHQICLCGYYENLEKGITLFRQGDIGTNWYAVLAGSLDVKVSETSSHQDAVTICTLGIGTAFGESILDNTPRHATIVTRESSELLRIEQKDFKALWEKYRQYMAGLLAPPYGTPLIEPHVPLRPANTITKSERAVRYMTATRRSPLPAAPPWARPRGKGEESHRLAATWPSCPTPSFVSGKRAGRQRCPQLTLAPMFPVVDQEHHFQDKYLFYRFLDDEHEDAPLPTEEEKKECDEELQDTMLLLSQMGPDAHMRMVLRKPPGQRTMDDLEIIYEELLHIKALSHLSTTVKRELAAVLIFESHAKGGTVLFNQGEEGTSWYIILKGSVNVVIYGKGVVCTLHEGDDFGKLALVNDAPRAASIVLREDNCHFLRVDKEDFNRILRDVEANTVRLKEHDQDVLVLEKVPAGNRASNQGNSQPQQKYTVMSGTPEKILEHFLETIRLEPALNEATDSVLNDFVMMHCVFMPNTQLCPALVAQYPFVPSQGTEQEKMDYALNNKRRVIRLVLQWAAMYGDILQEDDVAMAFLEEFYVSVSDDARMLAALKEQLPELEKILLLLLFLQHKVLLQQFNTGDERAQKRQPIRGSDEVLFKVYCLDHTYTTIRVPVAASVKEVLSAVADKLGSGEGLIIVKMSSGGEKVVLKPNDVSVFTTLTINGRLFACPREQFDSLVEELCKGGMSSPDLPHPPALSDLSLFTLELIYHTFGRHHFKKTTANLDLFLRRFNEIQFWVVTEICLCSQPSKRVQLLKKFIKIAAHCKEYKNLNSFFAIVMGLSNVAVSRLALTWERMIANTARTVRYCRSQPFNPDAAQANKNHQDVRSYVRQLNVIDNQRTLSQMSHRLEPRRP
;
A
#
# COMPACT_ATOMS: atom_id res chain seq x y z
N MET A 1 6.80 -0.38 -4.79
CA MET A 1 5.38 -0.28 -4.43
C MET A 1 4.71 -1.62 -4.71
N HIS A 2 4.66 -2.50 -3.71
CA HIS A 2 3.76 -3.64 -3.74
C HIS A 2 2.34 -3.10 -3.53
N VAL A 3 1.61 -2.87 -4.62
CA VAL A 3 0.16 -2.73 -4.52
C VAL A 3 -0.33 -4.13 -4.17
N ASP A 4 -0.61 -4.33 -2.90
CA ASP A 4 -1.20 -5.54 -2.37
C ASP A 4 -2.54 -5.72 -3.10
N SER A 5 -2.58 -6.61 -4.09
CA SER A 5 -3.75 -6.89 -4.93
C SER A 5 -4.97 -7.28 -4.11
N SER A 6 -4.71 -7.77 -2.88
CA SER A 6 -5.72 -8.09 -1.87
C SER A 6 -6.44 -6.85 -1.34
N LYS A 7 -5.77 -5.68 -1.23
CA LYS A 7 -6.37 -4.41 -0.77
C LYS A 7 -7.27 -3.74 -1.81
N PHE A 8 -7.02 -3.95 -3.11
CA PHE A 8 -7.90 -3.43 -4.17
C PHE A 8 -9.16 -4.30 -4.35
N PHE A 9 -9.06 -5.61 -4.09
CA PHE A 9 -10.24 -6.48 -3.96
C PHE A 9 -11.10 -6.12 -2.73
N LEU A 10 -10.49 -5.55 -1.68
CA LEU A 10 -11.18 -5.08 -0.48
C LEU A 10 -12.08 -3.86 -0.76
N ILE A 11 -11.67 -2.88 -1.57
CA ILE A 11 -12.50 -1.67 -1.80
C ILE A 11 -13.75 -1.99 -2.64
N GLN A 12 -13.70 -2.98 -3.53
CA GLN A 12 -14.84 -3.38 -4.34
C GLN A 12 -15.83 -4.34 -3.63
N LEU A 13 -15.43 -4.91 -2.48
CA LEU A 13 -16.29 -5.77 -1.65
C LEU A 13 -16.73 -5.10 -0.33
N CYS A 14 -16.00 -4.10 0.19
CA CYS A 14 -16.45 -3.36 1.38
C CYS A 14 -17.75 -2.56 1.14
N ALA A 15 -18.17 -2.36 -0.11
CA ALA A 15 -19.47 -1.79 -0.46
C ALA A 15 -20.64 -2.81 -0.39
N PHE A 16 -20.34 -4.11 -0.29
CA PHE A 16 -21.34 -5.17 -0.15
C PHE A 16 -21.02 -6.05 1.06
N SER A 17 -21.76 -5.81 2.15
CA SER A 17 -21.94 -6.68 3.34
C SER A 17 -21.29 -6.22 4.65
N PRO A 18 -21.78 -5.13 5.26
CA PRO A 18 -21.78 -5.03 6.72
C PRO A 18 -23.16 -4.79 7.36
N LEU A 19 -24.27 -4.97 6.63
CA LEU A 19 -25.61 -4.58 7.12
C LEU A 19 -26.63 -5.70 7.35
N TYR A 20 -26.38 -6.94 6.90
CA TYR A 20 -27.33 -8.02 7.14
C TYR A 20 -27.10 -8.70 8.48
N ARG A 21 -28.17 -8.75 9.28
CA ARG A 21 -28.22 -9.61 10.46
C ARG A 21 -28.01 -11.07 10.01
N PRO A 22 -27.39 -11.95 10.82
CA PRO A 22 -27.28 -13.38 10.54
C PRO A 22 -28.52 -14.03 9.91
N LEU A 23 -29.72 -13.61 10.35
CA LEU A 23 -31.03 -14.09 9.91
C LEU A 23 -31.41 -13.73 8.47
N GLU A 24 -30.75 -12.76 7.85
CA GLU A 24 -31.09 -12.21 6.53
C GLU A 24 -30.09 -12.63 5.43
N ARG A 25 -29.11 -13.48 5.76
CA ARG A 25 -28.05 -13.87 4.83
C ARG A 25 -28.55 -14.83 3.75
N SER A 26 -28.22 -14.53 2.50
CA SER A 26 -28.38 -15.45 1.37
C SER A 26 -27.22 -16.46 1.32
N SER A 27 -27.36 -17.50 0.49
CA SER A 27 -26.26 -18.44 0.23
C SER A 27 -25.04 -17.77 -0.41
N GLU A 28 -25.26 -16.75 -1.26
CA GLU A 28 -24.17 -16.01 -1.91
C GLU A 28 -23.39 -15.17 -0.89
N ASP A 29 -24.07 -14.55 0.08
CA ASP A 29 -23.42 -13.80 1.16
C ASP A 29 -22.51 -14.72 1.98
N VAL A 30 -22.98 -15.93 2.28
CA VAL A 30 -22.21 -16.94 3.02
C VAL A 30 -20.98 -17.37 2.23
N ASP A 31 -21.09 -17.58 0.92
CA ASP A 31 -19.95 -17.97 0.07
C ASP A 31 -18.87 -16.86 0.00
N ILE A 32 -19.29 -15.59 -0.05
CA ILE A 32 -18.39 -14.43 -0.02
C ILE A 32 -17.66 -14.36 1.33
N ILE A 33 -18.42 -14.43 2.44
CA ILE A 33 -17.84 -14.41 3.80
C ILE A 33 -16.92 -15.61 4.00
N PHE A 34 -17.32 -16.80 3.56
CA PHE A 34 -16.53 -18.03 3.65
C PHE A 34 -15.20 -17.90 2.92
N THR A 35 -15.22 -17.37 1.70
CA THR A 35 -14.00 -17.15 0.90
C THR A 35 -13.02 -16.25 1.67
N ARG A 36 -13.53 -15.24 2.39
CA ARG A 36 -12.70 -14.34 3.19
C ARG A 36 -12.20 -14.98 4.50
N LEU A 37 -13.08 -15.61 5.27
CA LEU A 37 -12.71 -16.19 6.57
C LEU A 37 -11.76 -17.38 6.42
N LYS A 38 -11.80 -18.10 5.29
CA LYS A 38 -10.87 -19.21 5.02
C LYS A 38 -9.40 -18.76 4.96
N GLU A 39 -9.14 -17.49 4.66
CA GLU A 39 -7.78 -16.92 4.63
C GLU A 39 -7.27 -16.51 6.03
N VAL A 40 -8.13 -16.49 7.04
CA VAL A 40 -7.75 -16.10 8.40
C VAL A 40 -7.07 -17.28 9.10
N LYS A 41 -5.89 -17.03 9.67
CA LYS A 41 -5.03 -18.08 10.26
C LYS A 41 -5.73 -18.91 11.35
N ALA A 42 -6.54 -18.30 12.22
CA ALA A 42 -7.36 -19.03 13.21
C ALA A 42 -8.30 -20.08 12.58
N PHE A 43 -8.74 -19.86 11.34
CA PHE A 43 -9.71 -20.70 10.64
C PHE A 43 -9.10 -21.64 9.61
N GLU A 44 -7.79 -21.55 9.35
CA GLU A 44 -7.10 -22.37 8.34
C GLU A 44 -7.29 -23.88 8.60
N LYS A 45 -7.32 -24.28 9.88
CA LYS A 45 -7.49 -25.68 10.30
C LYS A 45 -8.95 -26.09 10.51
N PHE A 46 -9.90 -25.17 10.34
CA PHE A 46 -11.31 -25.48 10.57
C PHE A 46 -11.90 -26.31 9.43
N HIS A 47 -12.72 -27.30 9.79
CA HIS A 47 -13.49 -28.04 8.82
C HIS A 47 -14.42 -27.08 8.04
N PRO A 48 -14.58 -27.19 6.71
CA PRO A 48 -15.41 -26.29 5.91
C PRO A 48 -16.83 -26.10 6.47
N ASN A 49 -17.45 -27.19 6.94
CA ASN A 49 -18.78 -27.10 7.58
C ASN A 49 -18.79 -26.22 8.85
N LEU A 50 -17.74 -26.26 9.67
CA LEU A 50 -17.65 -25.40 10.86
C LEU A 50 -17.54 -23.93 10.43
N LEU A 51 -16.65 -23.65 9.48
CA LEU A 51 -16.47 -22.29 8.98
C LEU A 51 -17.75 -21.74 8.33
N HIS A 52 -18.49 -22.58 7.59
CA HIS A 52 -19.79 -22.22 7.05
C HIS A 52 -20.81 -21.89 8.15
N GLN A 53 -20.82 -22.63 9.27
CA GLN A 53 -21.71 -22.28 10.38
C GLN A 53 -21.31 -20.95 11.04
N ILE A 54 -20.01 -20.68 11.18
CA ILE A 54 -19.50 -19.38 11.64
C ILE A 54 -19.95 -18.26 10.70
N CYS A 55 -19.92 -18.49 9.38
CA CYS A 55 -20.41 -17.53 8.39
C CYS A 55 -21.92 -17.27 8.49
N LEU A 56 -22.69 -18.19 9.06
CA LEU A 56 -24.13 -17.99 9.28
C LEU A 56 -24.40 -17.15 10.53
N CYS A 57 -23.67 -17.35 11.62
CA CYS A 57 -23.98 -16.71 12.91
C CYS A 57 -23.05 -15.54 13.32
N GLY A 58 -21.92 -15.36 12.66
CA GLY A 58 -20.92 -14.36 13.07
C GLY A 58 -21.32 -12.93 12.73
N TYR A 59 -21.08 -11.99 13.65
CA TYR A 59 -21.29 -10.54 13.48
C TYR A 59 -19.96 -9.84 13.16
N TYR A 60 -20.03 -8.76 12.41
CA TYR A 60 -18.89 -7.90 12.11
C TYR A 60 -18.91 -6.68 13.03
N GLU A 61 -17.77 -6.39 13.66
CA GLU A 61 -17.57 -5.22 14.53
C GLU A 61 -16.40 -4.40 13.98
N ASN A 62 -16.59 -3.10 13.76
CA ASN A 62 -15.50 -2.17 13.42
C ASN A 62 -15.36 -1.16 14.56
N LEU A 63 -14.28 -1.29 15.32
CA LEU A 63 -14.04 -0.53 16.54
C LEU A 63 -12.91 0.47 16.34
N GLU A 64 -13.11 1.69 16.83
CA GLU A 64 -12.06 2.72 16.87
C GLU A 64 -10.98 2.39 17.91
N LYS A 65 -9.88 3.14 17.91
CA LYS A 65 -8.80 3.02 18.89
C LYS A 65 -9.27 3.38 20.30
N GLY A 66 -8.88 2.59 21.30
CA GLY A 66 -9.12 2.86 22.72
C GLY A 66 -10.44 2.32 23.28
N ILE A 67 -11.22 1.59 22.48
CA ILE A 67 -12.48 0.98 22.89
C ILE A 67 -12.21 -0.25 23.76
N THR A 68 -12.84 -0.31 24.94
CA THR A 68 -12.78 -1.48 25.83
C THR A 68 -13.91 -2.45 25.50
N LEU A 69 -13.58 -3.67 25.07
CA LEU A 69 -14.58 -4.69 24.75
C LEU A 69 -15.25 -5.25 26.01
N PHE A 70 -14.44 -5.54 27.01
CA PHE A 70 -14.85 -5.99 28.34
C PHE A 70 -13.71 -5.79 29.33
N ARG A 71 -14.05 -5.74 30.62
CA ARG A 71 -13.10 -5.63 31.73
C ARG A 71 -12.89 -6.97 32.41
N GLN A 72 -11.74 -7.10 33.08
CA GLN A 72 -11.46 -8.21 33.97
C GLN A 72 -12.55 -8.31 35.04
N GLY A 73 -13.09 -9.51 35.26
CA GLY A 73 -14.17 -9.79 36.20
C GLY A 73 -15.57 -9.72 35.58
N ASP A 74 -15.75 -9.14 34.39
CA ASP A 74 -17.05 -9.10 33.72
C ASP A 74 -17.52 -10.52 33.35
N ILE A 75 -18.84 -10.72 33.26
CA ILE A 75 -19.40 -11.94 32.67
C ILE A 75 -19.35 -11.79 31.15
N GLY A 76 -18.61 -12.66 30.48
CA GLY A 76 -18.49 -12.63 29.03
C GLY A 76 -19.76 -13.09 28.31
N THR A 77 -20.10 -12.43 27.21
CA THR A 77 -21.28 -12.75 26.39
C THR A 77 -20.94 -13.21 24.97
N ASN A 78 -19.71 -12.96 24.52
CA ASN A 78 -19.30 -13.21 23.13
C ASN A 78 -17.88 -13.78 23.03
N TRP A 79 -17.61 -14.49 21.94
CA TRP A 79 -16.29 -14.90 21.49
C TRP A 79 -15.88 -14.04 20.28
N TYR A 80 -14.58 -13.79 20.12
CA TYR A 80 -14.06 -12.87 19.12
C TYR A 80 -12.90 -13.47 18.33
N ALA A 81 -12.79 -13.09 17.05
CA ALA A 81 -11.59 -13.28 16.23
C ALA A 81 -11.20 -11.97 15.54
N VAL A 82 -9.91 -11.65 15.53
CA VAL A 82 -9.39 -10.40 14.96
C VAL A 82 -9.19 -10.55 13.45
N LEU A 83 -9.94 -9.78 12.67
CA LEU A 83 -9.83 -9.75 11.20
C LEU A 83 -8.83 -8.67 10.75
N ALA A 84 -8.84 -7.51 11.41
CA ALA A 84 -7.90 -6.41 11.20
C ALA A 84 -7.60 -5.67 12.52
N GLY A 85 -6.45 -5.00 12.60
CA GLY A 85 -6.03 -4.24 13.79
C GLY A 85 -5.37 -5.07 14.90
N SER A 86 -5.31 -4.51 16.10
CA SER A 86 -4.68 -5.11 17.28
C SER A 86 -5.31 -4.63 18.60
N LEU A 87 -5.24 -5.47 19.63
CA LEU A 87 -5.84 -5.24 20.94
C LEU A 87 -4.85 -5.52 22.07
N ASP A 88 -4.87 -4.71 23.11
CA ASP A 88 -4.09 -4.89 24.34
C ASP A 88 -4.83 -5.78 25.33
N VAL A 89 -4.12 -6.76 25.91
CA VAL A 89 -4.59 -7.57 27.04
C VAL A 89 -4.07 -6.98 28.34
N LYS A 90 -4.96 -6.44 29.17
CA LYS A 90 -4.61 -5.81 30.44
C LYS A 90 -5.11 -6.62 31.63
N VAL A 91 -4.24 -6.81 32.63
CA VAL A 91 -4.60 -7.52 33.86
C VAL A 91 -4.21 -6.67 35.06
N SER A 92 -5.09 -6.63 36.06
CA SER A 92 -4.80 -6.09 37.38
C SER A 92 -4.67 -7.23 38.39
N GLU A 93 -3.65 -7.14 39.24
CA GLU A 93 -3.49 -7.97 40.44
C GLU A 93 -4.32 -7.45 41.62
N THR A 94 -4.75 -6.19 41.57
CA THR A 94 -5.64 -5.57 42.56
C THR A 94 -7.09 -5.65 42.12
N SER A 95 -8.02 -5.31 43.01
CA SER A 95 -9.44 -5.11 42.66
C SER A 95 -9.67 -3.82 41.86
N SER A 96 -8.64 -3.00 41.62
CA SER A 96 -8.72 -1.75 40.87
C SER A 96 -8.33 -1.97 39.41
N HIS A 97 -9.16 -1.51 38.49
CA HIS A 97 -8.84 -1.52 37.06
C HIS A 97 -7.80 -0.47 36.65
N GLN A 98 -7.52 0.52 37.52
CA GLN A 98 -6.53 1.56 37.22
C GLN A 98 -5.10 1.00 37.26
N ASP A 99 -4.87 -0.06 38.03
CA ASP A 99 -3.58 -0.74 38.14
C ASP A 99 -3.38 -1.79 37.04
N ALA A 100 -4.32 -1.89 36.08
CA ALA A 100 -4.26 -2.90 35.04
C ALA A 100 -3.12 -2.61 34.05
N VAL A 101 -2.21 -3.57 33.90
CA VAL A 101 -1.04 -3.45 33.04
C VAL A 101 -1.17 -4.31 31.78
N THR A 102 -0.66 -3.83 30.64
CA THR A 102 -0.67 -4.57 29.38
C THR A 102 0.36 -5.70 29.41
N ILE A 103 -0.10 -6.95 29.28
CA ILE A 103 0.76 -8.15 29.28
C ILE A 103 1.23 -8.51 27.87
N CYS A 104 0.32 -8.45 26.90
CA CYS A 104 0.56 -8.85 25.51
C CYS A 104 -0.43 -8.15 24.56
N THR A 105 -0.12 -8.22 23.27
CA THR A 105 -0.95 -7.70 22.17
C THR A 105 -1.55 -8.86 21.37
N LEU A 106 -2.85 -8.79 21.05
CA LEU A 106 -3.54 -9.72 20.15
C LEU A 106 -3.66 -9.07 18.77
N GLY A 107 -3.15 -9.73 17.73
CA GLY A 107 -3.18 -9.29 16.34
C GLY A 107 -4.11 -10.10 15.45
N ILE A 108 -4.01 -9.82 14.15
CA ILE A 108 -4.84 -10.43 13.10
C ILE A 108 -4.68 -11.94 13.07
N GLY A 109 -5.80 -12.65 13.08
CA GLY A 109 -5.84 -14.11 13.10
C GLY A 109 -5.78 -14.73 14.49
N THR A 110 -5.67 -13.93 15.55
CA THR A 110 -5.81 -14.40 16.94
C THR A 110 -7.29 -14.37 17.35
N ALA A 111 -7.70 -15.34 18.17
CA ALA A 111 -9.05 -15.46 18.70
C ALA A 111 -9.06 -15.54 20.22
N PHE A 112 -10.13 -15.06 20.85
CA PHE A 112 -10.22 -14.96 22.31
C PHE A 112 -11.67 -14.90 22.81
N GLY A 113 -11.85 -15.14 24.11
CA GLY A 113 -13.12 -14.96 24.81
C GLY A 113 -13.89 -16.26 25.03
N GLU A 114 -13.23 -17.41 24.89
CA GLU A 114 -13.76 -18.75 25.09
C GLU A 114 -14.22 -19.05 26.52
N SER A 115 -13.85 -18.20 27.50
CA SER A 115 -14.33 -18.28 28.89
C SER A 115 -15.86 -18.25 29.04
N ILE A 116 -16.57 -17.84 27.99
CA ILE A 116 -18.03 -17.91 27.93
C ILE A 116 -18.57 -19.34 27.89
N LEU A 117 -17.77 -20.35 27.56
CA LEU A 117 -18.23 -21.74 27.44
C LEU A 117 -18.69 -22.32 28.78
N ASP A 118 -18.06 -21.94 29.89
CA ASP A 118 -18.43 -22.35 31.25
C ASP A 118 -18.88 -21.17 32.14
N ASN A 119 -19.07 -19.98 31.54
CA ASN A 119 -19.42 -18.73 32.21
C ASN A 119 -18.36 -18.22 33.20
N THR A 120 -17.09 -18.58 33.00
CA THR A 120 -15.99 -18.03 33.80
C THR A 120 -15.86 -16.52 33.55
N PRO A 121 -15.79 -15.70 34.63
CA PRO A 121 -15.54 -14.27 34.52
C PRO A 121 -14.29 -13.96 33.69
N ARG A 122 -14.28 -12.83 33.00
CA ARG A 122 -13.16 -12.44 32.13
C ARG A 122 -11.86 -12.33 32.93
N HIS A 123 -10.83 -13.04 32.48
CA HIS A 123 -9.53 -13.06 33.15
C HIS A 123 -8.74 -11.74 33.00
N ALA A 124 -9.07 -10.95 31.99
CA ALA A 124 -8.38 -9.73 31.59
C ALA A 124 -9.35 -8.70 30.98
N THR A 125 -8.92 -7.44 30.99
CA THR A 125 -9.53 -6.32 30.26
C THR A 125 -8.94 -6.26 28.85
N ILE A 126 -9.79 -6.18 27.82
CA ILE A 126 -9.34 -6.11 26.42
C ILE A 126 -9.69 -4.74 25.83
N VAL A 127 -8.69 -4.05 25.26
CA VAL A 127 -8.84 -2.70 24.70
C VAL A 127 -8.25 -2.63 23.29
N THR A 128 -8.94 -2.02 22.35
CA THR A 128 -8.42 -1.82 20.99
C THR A 128 -7.23 -0.85 21.01
N ARG A 129 -6.12 -1.28 20.43
CA ARG A 129 -4.88 -0.50 20.35
C ARG A 129 -4.87 0.45 19.15
N GLU A 130 -5.59 0.06 18.10
CA GLU A 130 -5.81 0.79 16.85
C GLU A 130 -7.23 0.48 16.31
N SER A 131 -7.62 1.10 15.19
CA SER A 131 -8.87 0.75 14.51
C SER A 131 -8.85 -0.74 14.18
N SER A 132 -9.83 -1.49 14.69
CA SER A 132 -9.82 -2.95 14.66
C SER A 132 -11.15 -3.52 14.16
N GLU A 133 -11.05 -4.52 13.29
CA GLU A 133 -12.19 -5.23 12.73
C GLU A 133 -12.24 -6.63 13.33
N LEU A 134 -13.39 -7.00 13.92
CA LEU A 134 -13.55 -8.26 14.64
C LEU A 134 -14.74 -9.05 14.12
N LEU A 135 -14.59 -10.37 14.13
CA LEU A 135 -15.71 -11.31 14.03
C LEU A 135 -16.19 -11.64 15.45
N ARG A 136 -17.44 -11.33 15.77
CA ARG A 136 -18.09 -11.61 17.06
C ARG A 136 -19.07 -12.77 16.92
N ILE A 137 -18.98 -13.77 17.79
CA ILE A 137 -19.97 -14.87 17.89
C ILE A 137 -20.58 -14.84 19.28
N GLU A 138 -21.90 -14.90 19.36
CA GLU A 138 -22.63 -14.88 20.63
C GLU A 138 -22.47 -16.21 21.38
N GLN A 139 -22.51 -16.16 22.71
CA GLN A 139 -22.29 -17.31 23.57
C GLN A 139 -23.14 -18.54 23.21
N LYS A 140 -24.43 -18.33 22.92
CA LYS A 140 -25.36 -19.43 22.59
C LYS A 140 -24.89 -20.19 21.34
N ASP A 141 -24.56 -19.46 20.29
CA ASP A 141 -24.11 -20.04 19.02
C ASP A 141 -22.72 -20.67 19.18
N PHE A 142 -21.81 -19.99 19.89
CA PHE A 142 -20.47 -20.50 20.13
C PHE A 142 -20.48 -21.82 20.94
N LYS A 143 -21.33 -21.93 21.97
CA LYS A 143 -21.54 -23.19 22.71
C LYS A 143 -22.03 -24.31 21.80
N ALA A 144 -23.04 -24.04 20.97
CA ALA A 144 -23.57 -25.03 20.03
C ALA A 144 -22.53 -25.49 19.00
N LEU A 145 -21.71 -24.56 18.49
CA LEU A 145 -20.59 -24.88 17.59
C LEU A 145 -19.53 -25.73 18.30
N TRP A 146 -19.16 -25.37 19.52
CA TRP A 146 -18.14 -26.08 20.28
C TRP A 146 -18.58 -27.51 20.65
N GLU A 147 -19.83 -27.71 21.08
CA GLU A 147 -20.37 -29.05 21.37
C GLU A 147 -20.34 -29.96 20.14
N LYS A 148 -20.67 -29.42 18.96
CA LYS A 148 -20.74 -30.18 17.70
C LYS A 148 -19.37 -30.40 17.05
N TYR A 149 -18.44 -29.44 17.17
CA TYR A 149 -17.16 -29.43 16.44
C TYR A 149 -15.93 -29.41 17.36
N ARG A 150 -16.06 -29.82 18.62
CA ARG A 150 -15.02 -29.76 19.66
C ARG A 150 -13.64 -30.21 19.18
N GLN A 151 -13.58 -31.34 18.46
CA GLN A 151 -12.34 -31.91 17.93
C GLN A 151 -11.58 -30.97 16.97
N TYR A 152 -12.30 -30.14 16.20
CA TYR A 152 -11.70 -29.19 15.27
C TYR A 152 -11.30 -27.87 15.94
N MET A 153 -11.90 -27.54 17.08
CA MET A 153 -11.58 -26.33 17.86
C MET A 153 -10.50 -26.55 18.92
N ALA A 154 -10.21 -27.80 19.28
CA ALA A 154 -9.32 -28.13 20.40
C ALA A 154 -7.92 -27.51 20.28
N GLY A 155 -7.37 -27.40 19.06
CA GLY A 155 -6.08 -26.77 18.81
C GLY A 155 -6.08 -25.25 18.93
N LEU A 156 -7.23 -24.59 18.74
CA LEU A 156 -7.36 -23.13 18.76
C LEU A 156 -7.63 -22.59 20.18
N LEU A 157 -8.50 -23.26 20.94
CA LEU A 157 -8.99 -22.75 22.23
C LEU A 157 -8.00 -23.02 23.37
N ALA A 158 -7.94 -22.11 24.35
CA ALA A 158 -7.18 -22.34 25.57
C ALA A 158 -7.79 -23.48 26.42
N PRO A 159 -6.97 -24.20 27.20
CA PRO A 159 -7.47 -25.11 28.25
C PRO A 159 -8.37 -24.37 29.26
N PRO A 160 -9.44 -24.99 29.78
CA PRO A 160 -9.85 -26.40 29.61
C PRO A 160 -10.67 -26.70 28.35
N TYR A 161 -10.93 -25.69 27.50
CA TYR A 161 -11.82 -25.83 26.35
C TYR A 161 -11.17 -26.50 25.14
N GLY A 162 -9.85 -26.35 25.02
CA GLY A 162 -8.98 -27.03 24.05
C GLY A 162 -7.81 -27.76 24.72
N THR A 163 -6.81 -28.16 23.92
CA THR A 163 -5.61 -28.84 24.43
C THR A 163 -4.52 -27.83 24.86
N PRO A 164 -3.75 -28.13 25.93
CA PRO A 164 -2.66 -27.25 26.39
C PRO A 164 -1.47 -27.24 25.42
N LEU A 165 -1.23 -28.39 24.78
CA LEU A 165 -0.25 -28.58 23.72
C LEU A 165 -0.96 -29.05 22.46
N ILE A 166 -0.47 -28.62 21.31
CA ILE A 166 -0.83 -29.24 20.03
C ILE A 166 0.10 -30.43 19.88
N GLU A 167 -0.39 -31.66 20.16
CA GLU A 167 0.39 -32.86 19.92
C GLU A 167 0.82 -32.93 18.44
N PRO A 168 2.00 -33.50 18.11
CA PRO A 168 2.41 -33.80 16.75
C PRO A 168 1.54 -34.96 16.21
N HIS A 169 0.25 -34.74 16.02
CA HIS A 169 -0.62 -35.72 15.40
C HIS A 169 -0.27 -35.86 13.93
N VAL A 170 0.12 -37.07 13.54
CA VAL A 170 0.18 -37.54 12.15
C VAL A 170 -1.17 -37.21 11.52
N PRO A 171 -1.22 -36.30 10.54
CA PRO A 171 -2.49 -35.98 9.91
C PRO A 171 -2.99 -37.20 9.14
N LEU A 172 -4.18 -37.70 9.46
CA LEU A 172 -5.02 -38.37 8.47
C LEU A 172 -5.43 -37.29 7.45
N ARG A 173 -4.50 -36.94 6.55
CA ARG A 173 -4.70 -35.95 5.49
C ARG A 173 -5.46 -36.63 4.33
N PRO A 174 -6.48 -35.98 3.74
CA PRO A 174 -6.91 -36.35 2.40
C PRO A 174 -5.72 -36.15 1.43
N ALA A 175 -5.52 -37.11 0.54
CA ALA A 175 -4.32 -37.31 -0.29
C ALA A 175 -3.92 -36.15 -1.24
N ASN A 176 -4.58 -34.98 -1.20
CA ASN A 176 -4.44 -33.92 -2.20
C ASN A 176 -4.05 -32.52 -1.67
N THR A 177 -3.65 -32.37 -0.40
CA THR A 177 -3.21 -31.07 0.14
C THR A 177 -1.69 -31.02 0.30
N ILE A 178 -1.02 -30.51 -0.72
CA ILE A 178 0.44 -30.37 -0.80
C ILE A 178 0.87 -29.18 0.07
N THR A 179 1.77 -29.41 1.03
CA THR A 179 2.35 -28.38 1.91
C THR A 179 3.28 -27.43 1.15
N LYS A 180 3.51 -26.21 1.68
CA LYS A 180 4.49 -25.26 1.11
C LYS A 180 5.90 -25.87 0.98
N SER A 181 6.28 -26.75 1.92
CA SER A 181 7.50 -27.55 1.86
C SER A 181 7.48 -28.57 0.72
N GLU A 182 6.39 -29.31 0.51
CA GLU A 182 6.28 -30.25 -0.62
C GLU A 182 6.22 -29.54 -1.98
N ARG A 183 5.64 -28.33 -2.07
CA ARG A 183 5.73 -27.49 -3.29
C ARG A 183 7.15 -27.02 -3.58
N ALA A 184 7.93 -26.70 -2.54
CA ALA A 184 9.35 -26.37 -2.68
C ALA A 184 10.23 -27.60 -2.99
N VAL A 185 9.83 -28.80 -2.59
CA VAL A 185 10.43 -30.07 -3.06
C VAL A 185 10.08 -30.30 -4.54
N ARG A 186 8.81 -30.16 -4.92
CA ARG A 186 8.37 -30.27 -6.33
C ARG A 186 9.08 -29.28 -7.25
N TYR A 187 9.36 -28.05 -6.79
CA TYR A 187 10.18 -27.06 -7.48
C TYR A 187 11.56 -27.60 -7.89
N MET A 188 12.25 -28.24 -6.96
CA MET A 188 13.62 -28.71 -7.12
C MET A 188 13.69 -29.84 -8.13
N THR A 189 12.75 -30.76 -7.96
CA THR A 189 12.46 -31.84 -8.89
C THR A 189 12.14 -31.25 -10.26
N ALA A 190 11.26 -30.25 -10.39
CA ALA A 190 10.95 -29.56 -11.65
C ALA A 190 12.16 -28.82 -12.28
N THR A 191 12.96 -28.10 -11.50
CA THR A 191 14.13 -27.33 -12.01
C THR A 191 15.23 -28.25 -12.54
N ARG A 192 15.41 -29.43 -11.94
CA ARG A 192 16.23 -30.53 -12.48
C ARG A 192 15.65 -31.09 -13.79
N ARG A 193 14.33 -31.05 -13.95
CA ARG A 193 13.56 -31.67 -15.04
C ARG A 193 13.34 -30.76 -16.26
N SER A 194 13.52 -29.43 -16.16
CA SER A 194 13.39 -28.50 -17.29
C SER A 194 14.37 -28.81 -18.44
N PRO A 195 13.90 -28.90 -19.71
CA PRO A 195 14.76 -29.20 -20.86
C PRO A 195 15.56 -27.96 -21.30
N LEU A 196 16.78 -27.79 -20.79
CA LEU A 196 17.80 -27.05 -21.53
C LEU A 196 18.46 -28.00 -22.55
N PRO A 197 18.55 -27.62 -23.84
CA PRO A 197 19.16 -28.46 -24.86
C PRO A 197 20.64 -28.61 -24.54
N ALA A 198 21.08 -29.86 -24.37
CA ALA A 198 22.42 -30.28 -23.93
C ALA A 198 22.74 -30.00 -22.44
N ALA A 199 23.07 -31.07 -21.71
CA ALA A 199 23.48 -31.05 -20.30
C ALA A 199 24.50 -29.92 -20.03
N PRO A 200 24.21 -28.95 -19.15
CA PRO A 200 25.13 -27.83 -18.97
C PRO A 200 26.28 -28.22 -18.02
N PRO A 201 27.44 -27.54 -18.06
CA PRO A 201 28.66 -27.89 -17.32
C PRO A 201 28.55 -27.89 -15.79
N TRP A 202 27.41 -27.48 -15.22
CA TRP A 202 27.20 -27.36 -13.77
C TRP A 202 26.84 -28.68 -13.07
N ALA A 203 26.41 -29.72 -13.80
CA ALA A 203 26.12 -31.05 -13.24
C ALA A 203 27.18 -32.06 -13.71
N ARG A 204 28.43 -31.89 -13.25
CA ARG A 204 29.53 -32.86 -13.45
C ARG A 204 30.21 -33.17 -12.12
N PRO A 205 30.85 -34.34 -11.97
CA PRO A 205 31.80 -34.55 -10.87
C PRO A 205 32.86 -33.44 -10.91
N ARG A 206 33.09 -32.76 -9.79
CA ARG A 206 34.09 -31.69 -9.69
C ARG A 206 34.99 -31.97 -8.50
N GLY A 207 36.30 -31.99 -8.73
CA GLY A 207 37.30 -32.15 -7.67
C GLY A 207 37.65 -30.83 -7.00
N LYS A 208 37.87 -30.86 -5.69
CA LYS A 208 38.60 -29.85 -4.92
C LYS A 208 39.71 -30.60 -4.17
N GLY A 209 40.97 -30.42 -4.57
CA GLY A 209 42.07 -31.24 -4.02
C GLY A 209 42.02 -32.69 -4.49
N GLU A 210 42.42 -33.64 -3.63
CA GLU A 210 42.42 -35.09 -3.91
C GLU A 210 41.02 -35.74 -3.85
N GLU A 211 39.99 -35.01 -3.40
CA GLU A 211 38.61 -35.52 -3.32
C GLU A 211 37.75 -35.09 -4.52
N SER A 212 37.01 -36.06 -5.07
CA SER A 212 36.06 -35.87 -6.17
C SER A 212 34.63 -35.83 -5.64
N HIS A 213 33.96 -34.68 -5.69
CA HIS A 213 32.55 -34.57 -5.33
C HIS A 213 31.67 -34.86 -6.55
N ARG A 214 30.90 -35.97 -6.50
CA ARG A 214 29.90 -36.33 -7.52
C ARG A 214 28.74 -35.32 -7.54
N LEU A 215 28.37 -34.90 -8.76
CA LEU A 215 27.18 -34.10 -9.11
C LEU A 215 26.98 -32.88 -8.19
N ALA A 216 27.90 -31.92 -8.27
CA ALA A 216 27.85 -30.70 -7.47
C ALA A 216 27.67 -29.46 -8.37
N ALA A 217 26.66 -28.64 -8.09
CA ALA A 217 26.36 -27.42 -8.84
C ALA A 217 27.07 -26.19 -8.25
N THR A 218 27.57 -25.30 -9.12
CA THR A 218 28.04 -23.95 -8.75
C THR A 218 27.04 -22.91 -9.26
N TRP A 219 26.53 -22.04 -8.37
CA TRP A 219 25.44 -21.09 -8.67
C TRP A 219 25.69 -20.01 -9.75
N PRO A 220 26.92 -19.60 -10.15
CA PRO A 220 27.10 -18.55 -11.17
C PRO A 220 26.54 -18.84 -12.58
N SER A 221 25.89 -19.99 -12.80
CA SER A 221 25.49 -20.53 -14.10
C SER A 221 23.98 -20.76 -14.32
N CYS A 222 23.09 -20.32 -13.41
CA CYS A 222 21.63 -20.42 -13.61
C CYS A 222 21.05 -19.18 -14.35
N PRO A 223 20.33 -19.36 -15.48
CA PRO A 223 19.65 -18.25 -16.16
C PRO A 223 18.45 -17.74 -15.33
N THR A 224 18.30 -16.42 -15.24
CA THR A 224 17.27 -15.75 -14.42
C THR A 224 16.07 -15.31 -15.26
N PRO A 225 14.82 -15.57 -14.83
CA PRO A 225 13.63 -15.04 -15.50
C PRO A 225 13.46 -13.53 -15.27
N SER A 226 12.68 -12.88 -16.13
CA SER A 226 12.47 -11.42 -16.24
C SER A 226 11.81 -10.73 -15.01
N PHE A 227 11.47 -11.50 -13.97
CA PHE A 227 11.01 -10.99 -12.66
C PHE A 227 12.16 -10.78 -11.65
N VAL A 228 13.42 -10.94 -12.07
CA VAL A 228 14.60 -10.80 -11.21
C VAL A 228 15.27 -9.46 -11.50
N SER A 229 15.09 -8.46 -10.63
CA SER A 229 15.89 -7.24 -10.66
C SER A 229 17.18 -7.45 -9.88
N GLY A 230 18.22 -7.92 -10.58
CA GLY A 230 19.60 -7.94 -10.08
C GLY A 230 20.02 -9.16 -9.25
N LYS A 231 21.34 -9.34 -9.09
CA LYS A 231 21.98 -10.47 -8.39
C LYS A 231 21.50 -10.63 -6.92
N ARG A 232 21.04 -9.55 -6.28
CA ARG A 232 20.50 -9.51 -4.90
C ARG A 232 19.18 -10.30 -4.77
N ALA A 233 18.28 -10.22 -5.75
CA ALA A 233 17.03 -10.98 -5.77
C ALA A 233 17.26 -12.49 -5.97
N GLY A 234 18.36 -12.87 -6.63
CA GLY A 234 18.83 -14.27 -6.66
C GLY A 234 19.30 -14.79 -5.30
N ARG A 235 19.95 -13.94 -4.49
CA ARG A 235 20.40 -14.26 -3.12
C ARG A 235 19.25 -14.43 -2.12
N GLN A 236 18.16 -13.70 -2.29
CA GLN A 236 16.99 -13.76 -1.39
C GLN A 236 16.20 -15.09 -1.50
N ARG A 237 16.25 -15.80 -2.63
CA ARG A 237 15.37 -16.98 -2.87
C ARG A 237 15.93 -18.32 -2.37
N CYS A 238 17.25 -18.43 -2.22
CA CYS A 238 17.93 -19.69 -1.89
C CYS A 238 18.02 -20.09 -0.40
N PRO A 239 17.98 -19.18 0.61
CA PRO A 239 18.07 -19.58 2.02
C PRO A 239 16.94 -20.51 2.48
N GLN A 240 15.77 -20.43 1.84
CA GLN A 240 14.65 -21.33 2.13
C GLN A 240 14.90 -22.77 1.72
N LEU A 241 15.79 -22.97 0.73
CA LEU A 241 16.18 -24.27 0.22
C LEU A 241 17.19 -24.97 1.15
N THR A 242 17.89 -24.23 2.02
CA THR A 242 18.83 -24.76 3.03
C THR A 242 18.22 -24.86 4.44
N LEU A 243 17.22 -24.03 4.77
CA LEU A 243 16.55 -24.02 6.09
C LEU A 243 15.46 -25.10 6.25
N ALA A 244 14.88 -25.60 5.17
CA ALA A 244 14.23 -26.91 5.14
C ALA A 244 15.32 -27.93 4.74
N PRO A 245 15.38 -29.15 5.30
CA PRO A 245 16.47 -30.11 5.11
C PRO A 245 16.45 -30.71 3.68
N MET A 246 16.61 -29.88 2.66
CA MET A 246 16.38 -30.21 1.24
C MET A 246 17.62 -29.95 0.36
N PHE A 247 18.62 -29.23 0.88
CA PHE A 247 20.00 -29.18 0.38
C PHE A 247 20.96 -29.35 1.54
N PRO A 248 21.43 -30.56 1.84
CA PRO A 248 22.62 -30.68 2.66
C PRO A 248 23.79 -30.09 1.87
N VAL A 249 24.44 -29.07 2.46
CA VAL A 249 25.81 -28.71 2.07
C VAL A 249 26.66 -29.96 2.30
N VAL A 250 27.55 -30.30 1.36
CA VAL A 250 28.42 -31.49 1.46
C VAL A 250 29.21 -31.49 2.78
N ASP A 251 29.46 -30.30 3.36
CA ASP A 251 30.18 -30.05 4.62
C ASP A 251 29.27 -29.68 5.84
N GLN A 252 27.95 -29.91 5.80
CA GLN A 252 27.00 -29.64 6.91
C GLN A 252 26.87 -28.17 7.40
N GLU A 253 27.21 -27.16 6.60
CA GLU A 253 26.92 -25.75 6.95
C GLU A 253 25.41 -25.42 6.85
N HIS A 254 24.84 -24.77 7.87
CA HIS A 254 23.41 -24.44 7.97
C HIS A 254 22.92 -23.24 7.11
N HIS A 255 23.76 -22.64 6.26
CA HIS A 255 23.44 -21.39 5.58
C HIS A 255 23.92 -21.37 4.12
N PHE A 256 23.02 -21.04 3.18
CA PHE A 256 23.37 -20.86 1.78
C PHE A 256 24.24 -19.60 1.56
N GLN A 257 25.36 -19.76 0.86
CA GLN A 257 26.26 -18.67 0.47
C GLN A 257 26.48 -18.65 -1.05
N ASP A 258 26.43 -17.44 -1.63
CA ASP A 258 26.80 -17.13 -3.02
C ASP A 258 28.33 -17.11 -3.17
N LYS A 259 28.95 -18.25 -2.87
CA LYS A 259 30.39 -18.51 -2.95
C LYS A 259 30.62 -19.80 -3.73
N TYR A 260 31.88 -20.13 -3.98
CA TYR A 260 32.28 -21.38 -4.63
C TYR A 260 32.18 -22.58 -3.66
N LEU A 261 30.95 -22.82 -3.18
CA LEU A 261 30.52 -23.94 -2.35
C LEU A 261 29.68 -24.90 -3.19
N PHE A 262 29.65 -26.17 -2.78
CA PHE A 262 28.94 -27.23 -3.46
C PHE A 262 27.61 -27.54 -2.76
N TYR A 263 26.54 -27.58 -3.53
CA TYR A 263 25.20 -27.94 -3.07
C TYR A 263 24.69 -29.13 -3.88
N ARG A 264 23.94 -30.03 -3.23
CA ARG A 264 23.34 -31.22 -3.85
C ARG A 264 21.83 -31.25 -3.61
N PHE A 265 21.06 -31.56 -4.65
CA PHE A 265 19.62 -31.75 -4.55
C PHE A 265 19.31 -33.07 -3.82
N LEU A 266 18.23 -33.11 -3.02
CA LEU A 266 17.84 -34.34 -2.28
C LEU A 266 17.62 -35.54 -3.21
N ASP A 267 17.01 -35.32 -4.39
CA ASP A 267 16.81 -36.37 -5.40
C ASP A 267 18.13 -36.93 -5.98
N ASP A 268 19.27 -36.26 -5.76
CA ASP A 268 20.61 -36.69 -6.18
C ASP A 268 21.39 -37.40 -5.05
N GLU A 269 20.79 -37.62 -3.88
CA GLU A 269 21.41 -38.42 -2.81
C GLU A 269 21.48 -39.91 -3.13
N HIS A 270 20.53 -40.41 -3.95
CA HIS A 270 20.51 -41.80 -4.41
C HIS A 270 21.36 -41.97 -5.68
N GLU A 271 22.20 -43.01 -5.74
CA GLU A 271 23.11 -43.27 -6.87
C GLU A 271 22.40 -43.45 -8.22
N ASP A 272 21.16 -43.97 -8.21
CA ASP A 272 20.35 -44.28 -9.41
C ASP A 272 19.17 -43.32 -9.60
N ALA A 273 19.40 -42.01 -9.44
CA ALA A 273 18.35 -41.02 -9.63
C ALA A 273 17.80 -41.02 -11.08
N PRO A 274 16.50 -41.33 -11.30
CA PRO A 274 15.96 -41.49 -12.64
C PRO A 274 15.85 -40.17 -13.40
N LEU A 275 15.99 -40.25 -14.73
CA LEU A 275 15.79 -39.10 -15.60
C LEU A 275 14.30 -38.68 -15.62
N PRO A 276 14.02 -37.38 -15.83
CA PRO A 276 12.67 -36.85 -15.94
C PRO A 276 11.86 -37.54 -17.06
N THR A 277 10.63 -37.95 -16.78
CA THR A 277 9.66 -38.35 -17.83
C THR A 277 9.14 -37.12 -18.58
N GLU A 278 8.66 -37.28 -19.83
CA GLU A 278 8.12 -36.16 -20.62
C GLU A 278 6.87 -35.52 -20.01
N GLU A 279 6.08 -36.28 -19.24
CA GLU A 279 4.93 -35.77 -18.49
C GLU A 279 5.39 -34.85 -17.35
N GLU A 280 6.40 -35.25 -16.59
CA GLU A 280 6.99 -34.44 -15.52
C GLU A 280 7.68 -33.17 -16.05
N LYS A 281 8.26 -33.22 -17.26
CA LYS A 281 8.81 -32.02 -17.93
C LYS A 281 7.71 -31.01 -18.27
N LYS A 282 6.58 -31.51 -18.75
CA LYS A 282 5.43 -30.67 -19.11
C LYS A 282 4.79 -30.04 -17.86
N GLU A 283 4.60 -30.82 -16.80
CA GLU A 283 4.11 -30.32 -15.50
C GLU A 283 5.07 -29.25 -14.93
N CYS A 284 6.38 -29.48 -15.02
CA CYS A 284 7.40 -28.50 -14.64
C CYS A 284 7.25 -27.17 -15.41
N ASP A 285 7.15 -27.20 -16.74
CA ASP A 285 7.05 -25.99 -17.56
C ASP A 285 5.77 -25.18 -17.25
N GLU A 286 4.68 -25.86 -16.83
CA GLU A 286 3.43 -25.23 -16.41
C GLU A 286 3.52 -24.62 -14.98
N GLU A 287 4.16 -25.31 -14.03
CA GLU A 287 4.26 -24.88 -12.62
C GLU A 287 5.45 -23.94 -12.30
N LEU A 288 6.45 -23.84 -13.18
CA LEU A 288 7.71 -23.12 -12.91
C LEU A 288 7.48 -21.66 -12.52
N GLN A 289 6.55 -20.97 -13.19
CA GLN A 289 6.31 -19.55 -12.99
C GLN A 289 5.61 -19.26 -11.64
N ASP A 290 4.60 -20.05 -11.27
CA ASP A 290 3.91 -19.93 -9.97
C ASP A 290 4.84 -20.28 -8.81
N THR A 291 5.72 -21.24 -9.05
CA THR A 291 6.72 -21.66 -8.07
C THR A 291 7.80 -20.60 -7.88
N MET A 292 8.25 -19.94 -8.95
CA MET A 292 9.15 -18.77 -8.89
C MET A 292 8.53 -17.62 -8.09
N LEU A 293 7.22 -17.40 -8.25
CA LEU A 293 6.49 -16.41 -7.49
C LEU A 293 6.45 -16.77 -6.00
N LEU A 294 6.14 -18.03 -5.66
CA LEU A 294 6.12 -18.52 -4.28
C LEU A 294 7.48 -18.33 -3.59
N LEU A 295 8.58 -18.71 -4.24
CA LEU A 295 9.93 -18.51 -3.70
C LEU A 295 10.29 -17.04 -3.56
N SER A 296 9.83 -16.18 -4.47
CA SER A 296 10.06 -14.74 -4.36
C SER A 296 9.30 -14.12 -3.20
N GLN A 297 8.14 -14.67 -2.82
CA GLN A 297 7.37 -14.22 -1.65
C GLN A 297 7.97 -14.71 -0.34
N MET A 298 8.50 -15.93 -0.32
CA MET A 298 8.99 -16.55 0.89
C MET A 298 10.47 -16.23 1.18
N GLY A 299 11.25 -15.91 0.14
CA GLY A 299 12.70 -15.71 0.21
C GLY A 299 13.19 -14.63 1.18
N PRO A 300 12.59 -13.42 1.20
CA PRO A 300 13.03 -12.34 2.08
C PRO A 300 13.07 -12.73 3.58
N ASP A 301 12.01 -13.35 4.12
CA ASP A 301 11.98 -13.87 5.51
C ASP A 301 13.10 -14.89 5.77
N ALA A 302 13.30 -15.84 4.85
CA ALA A 302 14.36 -16.84 5.00
C ALA A 302 15.75 -16.20 5.00
N HIS A 303 15.95 -15.17 4.17
CA HIS A 303 17.18 -14.39 4.14
C HIS A 303 17.40 -13.64 5.45
N MET A 304 16.37 -12.96 5.98
CA MET A 304 16.43 -12.30 7.29
C MET A 304 16.79 -13.30 8.39
N ARG A 305 16.14 -14.47 8.46
CA ARG A 305 16.46 -15.50 9.47
C ARG A 305 17.90 -16.01 9.38
N MET A 306 18.44 -16.17 8.17
CA MET A 306 19.84 -16.52 7.98
C MET A 306 20.77 -15.43 8.52
N VAL A 307 20.48 -14.17 8.22
CA VAL A 307 21.29 -13.03 8.65
C VAL A 307 21.22 -12.82 10.16
N LEU A 308 20.04 -12.95 10.78
CA LEU A 308 19.82 -12.74 12.21
C LEU A 308 20.52 -13.77 13.10
N ARG A 309 20.98 -14.91 12.55
CA ARG A 309 21.84 -15.86 13.27
C ARG A 309 23.24 -15.32 13.52
N LYS A 310 23.67 -14.27 12.81
CA LYS A 310 24.90 -13.53 13.12
C LYS A 310 24.70 -12.70 14.40
N PRO A 311 25.67 -12.68 15.32
CA PRO A 311 25.65 -11.77 16.46
C PRO A 311 25.51 -10.30 16.02
N PRO A 312 24.82 -9.43 16.80
CA PRO A 312 24.65 -8.01 16.50
C PRO A 312 25.90 -7.29 16.00
N GLY A 313 27.03 -7.43 16.70
CA GLY A 313 28.29 -6.76 16.35
C GLY A 313 29.01 -7.27 15.10
N GLN A 314 28.53 -8.34 14.46
CA GLN A 314 29.14 -8.94 13.26
C GLN A 314 28.32 -8.72 11.98
N ARG A 315 27.25 -7.93 12.05
CA ARG A 315 26.37 -7.65 10.91
C ARG A 315 26.99 -6.57 10.02
N THR A 316 27.01 -6.82 8.71
CA THR A 316 27.43 -5.85 7.70
C THR A 316 26.31 -4.86 7.37
N MET A 317 26.61 -3.75 6.69
CA MET A 317 25.57 -2.80 6.27
C MET A 317 24.51 -3.44 5.36
N ASP A 318 24.91 -4.37 4.49
CA ASP A 318 24.00 -5.15 3.65
C ASP A 318 23.08 -6.05 4.51
N ASP A 319 23.62 -6.66 5.56
CA ASP A 319 22.85 -7.48 6.50
C ASP A 319 21.77 -6.65 7.20
N LEU A 320 22.12 -5.44 7.66
CA LEU A 320 21.19 -4.53 8.32
C LEU A 320 20.07 -4.06 7.40
N GLU A 321 20.38 -3.78 6.13
CA GLU A 321 19.38 -3.39 5.13
C GLU A 321 18.38 -4.52 4.87
N ILE A 322 18.87 -5.77 4.75
CA ILE A 322 18.01 -6.96 4.57
C ILE A 322 17.06 -7.14 5.76
N ILE A 323 17.58 -7.04 6.99
CA ILE A 323 16.74 -7.15 8.18
C ILE A 323 15.71 -6.02 8.18
N TYR A 324 16.14 -4.77 7.98
CA TYR A 324 15.27 -3.59 8.00
C TYR A 324 14.12 -3.68 6.99
N GLU A 325 14.38 -4.13 5.76
CA GLU A 325 13.33 -4.33 4.74
C GLU A 325 12.24 -5.30 5.21
N GLU A 326 12.61 -6.36 5.92
CA GLU A 326 11.65 -7.31 6.48
C GLU A 326 10.91 -6.77 7.71
N LEU A 327 11.56 -5.96 8.56
CA LEU A 327 10.90 -5.33 9.71
C LEU A 327 9.75 -4.41 9.31
N LEU A 328 9.77 -3.86 8.08
CA LEU A 328 8.66 -3.06 7.55
C LEU A 328 7.37 -3.88 7.36
N HIS A 329 7.49 -5.20 7.19
CA HIS A 329 6.35 -6.11 6.99
C HIS A 329 5.85 -6.74 8.30
N ILE A 330 6.58 -6.59 9.41
CA ILE A 330 6.18 -7.14 10.72
C ILE A 330 5.19 -6.20 11.41
N LYS A 331 3.95 -6.66 11.58
CA LYS A 331 2.85 -5.86 12.17
C LYS A 331 3.13 -5.37 13.58
N ALA A 332 3.74 -6.18 14.45
CA ALA A 332 4.13 -5.77 15.80
C ALA A 332 5.03 -4.53 15.81
N LEU A 333 5.82 -4.31 14.75
CA LEU A 333 6.74 -3.18 14.62
C LEU A 333 6.15 -2.00 13.84
N SER A 334 4.95 -2.11 13.26
CA SER A 334 4.38 -1.13 12.32
C SER A 334 4.39 0.29 12.88
N HIS A 335 4.00 0.43 14.15
CA HIS A 335 3.89 1.67 14.92
C HIS A 335 5.22 2.32 15.32
N LEU A 336 6.35 1.64 15.13
CA LEU A 336 7.67 2.18 15.45
C LEU A 336 8.20 3.05 14.31
N SER A 337 8.97 4.08 14.66
CA SER A 337 9.62 4.96 13.69
C SER A 337 10.65 4.21 12.84
N THR A 338 10.98 4.78 11.68
CA THR A 338 12.01 4.22 10.79
C THR A 338 13.38 4.17 11.46
N THR A 339 13.73 5.18 12.27
CA THR A 339 14.97 5.19 13.07
C THR A 339 15.00 4.04 14.06
N VAL A 340 13.93 3.84 14.85
CA VAL A 340 13.83 2.71 15.80
C VAL A 340 13.93 1.37 15.06
N LYS A 341 13.28 1.21 13.91
CA LYS A 341 13.37 -0.03 13.11
C LYS A 341 14.80 -0.29 12.61
N ARG A 342 15.55 0.75 12.23
CA ARG A 342 16.96 0.61 11.82
C ARG A 342 17.85 0.20 12.98
N GLU A 343 17.68 0.82 14.14
CA GLU A 343 18.40 0.44 15.35
C GLU A 343 18.06 -0.99 15.79
N LEU A 344 16.78 -1.37 15.69
CA LEU A 344 16.33 -2.74 15.93
C LEU A 344 17.00 -3.74 15.00
N ALA A 345 17.19 -3.42 13.72
CA ALA A 345 17.89 -4.31 12.78
C ALA A 345 19.32 -4.64 13.25
N ALA A 346 19.97 -3.74 13.96
CA ALA A 346 21.30 -3.96 14.51
C ALA A 346 21.30 -4.90 15.73
N VAL A 347 20.26 -4.87 16.58
CA VAL A 347 20.25 -5.57 17.87
C VAL A 347 19.39 -6.82 17.93
N LEU A 348 18.39 -6.96 17.05
CA LEU A 348 17.40 -8.04 17.12
C LEU A 348 18.08 -9.42 17.10
N ILE A 349 17.68 -10.30 18.00
CA ILE A 349 18.20 -11.67 18.10
C ILE A 349 17.15 -12.64 17.60
N PHE A 350 17.53 -13.59 16.75
CA PHE A 350 16.66 -14.69 16.36
C PHE A 350 16.78 -15.84 17.35
N GLU A 351 15.66 -16.24 17.95
CA GLU A 351 15.59 -17.33 18.92
C GLU A 351 14.62 -18.41 18.43
N SER A 352 15.02 -19.69 18.51
CA SER A 352 14.19 -20.81 18.05
C SER A 352 14.17 -21.95 19.05
N HIS A 353 12.99 -22.52 19.27
CA HIS A 353 12.76 -23.59 20.22
C HIS A 353 12.04 -24.75 19.55
N ALA A 354 12.58 -25.96 19.71
CA ALA A 354 12.08 -27.13 18.97
C ALA A 354 10.81 -27.74 19.55
N LYS A 355 10.64 -27.74 20.88
CA LYS A 355 9.60 -28.51 21.58
C LYS A 355 8.52 -27.62 22.19
N GLY A 356 7.26 -27.98 21.96
CA GLY A 356 6.11 -27.48 22.71
C GLY A 356 6.23 -27.82 24.20
N GLY A 357 5.68 -26.96 25.06
CA GLY A 357 5.76 -27.06 26.51
C GLY A 357 7.02 -26.43 27.12
N THR A 358 7.98 -25.99 26.30
CA THR A 358 9.15 -25.24 26.78
C THR A 358 8.69 -23.93 27.42
N VAL A 359 9.16 -23.65 28.63
CA VAL A 359 8.89 -22.40 29.35
C VAL A 359 9.93 -21.36 28.93
N LEU A 360 9.48 -20.21 28.43
CA LEU A 360 10.36 -19.13 27.98
C LEU A 360 10.82 -18.25 29.14
N PHE A 361 9.90 -17.95 30.07
CA PHE A 361 10.16 -17.32 31.37
C PHE A 361 8.97 -17.54 32.30
N ASN A 362 9.20 -17.38 33.61
CA ASN A 362 8.19 -17.54 34.65
C ASN A 362 7.68 -16.19 35.18
N GLN A 363 6.41 -16.18 35.63
CA GLN A 363 5.86 -15.09 36.43
C GLN A 363 6.72 -14.87 37.68
N GLY A 364 7.02 -13.61 37.99
CA GLY A 364 7.88 -13.21 39.10
C GLY A 364 9.35 -13.02 38.75
N GLU A 365 9.82 -13.54 37.60
CA GLU A 365 11.21 -13.36 37.16
C GLU A 365 11.51 -11.91 36.72
N GLU A 366 12.78 -11.53 36.65
CA GLU A 366 13.16 -10.22 36.13
C GLU A 366 12.85 -10.11 34.62
N GLY A 367 12.37 -8.94 34.21
CA GLY A 367 12.18 -8.62 32.80
C GLY A 367 13.49 -8.43 32.04
N THR A 368 13.96 -9.45 31.34
CA THR A 368 15.24 -9.39 30.57
C THR A 368 15.08 -9.06 29.10
N SER A 369 13.99 -9.46 28.46
CA SER A 369 13.80 -9.29 27.01
C SER A 369 12.34 -9.06 26.58
N TRP A 370 12.16 -8.47 25.40
CA TRP A 370 10.90 -8.34 24.67
C TRP A 370 10.90 -9.29 23.48
N TYR A 371 9.76 -9.93 23.20
CA TYR A 371 9.65 -10.99 22.20
C TYR A 371 8.53 -10.70 21.19
N ILE A 372 8.77 -11.09 19.93
CA ILE A 372 7.81 -11.07 18.83
C ILE A 372 7.77 -12.46 18.19
N ILE A 373 6.58 -13.02 17.98
CA ILE A 373 6.42 -14.36 17.43
C ILE A 373 6.51 -14.32 15.90
N LEU A 374 7.55 -14.93 15.32
CA LEU A 374 7.67 -15.13 13.87
C LEU A 374 7.02 -16.42 13.40
N LYS A 375 7.01 -17.45 14.24
CA LYS A 375 6.41 -18.75 13.92
C LYS A 375 6.00 -19.45 15.19
N GLY A 376 4.86 -20.12 15.15
CA GLY A 376 4.35 -20.90 16.25
C GLY A 376 3.32 -20.13 17.08
N SER A 377 3.10 -20.61 18.30
CA SER A 377 2.16 -20.06 19.26
C SER A 377 2.60 -20.34 20.70
N VAL A 378 2.19 -19.48 21.62
CA VAL A 378 2.50 -19.58 23.06
C VAL A 378 1.25 -19.37 23.91
N ASN A 379 1.24 -19.97 25.09
CA ASN A 379 0.23 -19.78 26.12
C ASN A 379 0.73 -18.73 27.13
N VAL A 380 -0.12 -17.76 27.48
CA VAL A 380 0.12 -16.81 28.58
C VAL A 380 -0.52 -17.36 29.85
N VAL A 381 0.30 -17.68 30.84
CA VAL A 381 -0.14 -18.35 32.07
C VAL A 381 0.04 -17.43 33.27
N ILE A 382 -1.01 -17.26 34.07
CA ILE A 382 -0.97 -16.49 35.33
C ILE A 382 -1.31 -17.43 36.48
N TYR A 383 -0.51 -17.41 37.54
CA TYR A 383 -0.76 -18.20 38.74
C TYR A 383 -2.13 -17.88 39.34
N GLY A 384 -2.90 -18.93 39.64
CA GLY A 384 -4.29 -18.82 40.13
C GLY A 384 -5.34 -18.58 39.05
N LYS A 385 -4.97 -18.19 37.81
CA LYS A 385 -5.90 -18.00 36.68
C LYS A 385 -5.72 -19.04 35.55
N GLY A 386 -4.58 -19.73 35.50
CA GLY A 386 -4.28 -20.66 34.42
C GLY A 386 -3.93 -19.95 33.11
N VAL A 387 -4.31 -20.52 31.97
CA VAL A 387 -4.06 -19.94 30.64
C VAL A 387 -5.06 -18.79 30.41
N VAL A 388 -4.56 -17.56 30.33
CA VAL A 388 -5.37 -16.35 30.15
C VAL A 388 -5.71 -16.12 28.69
N CYS A 389 -4.74 -16.33 27.80
CA CYS A 389 -4.90 -16.25 26.35
C CYS A 389 -3.78 -17.02 25.63
N THR A 390 -3.93 -17.19 24.32
CA THR A 390 -2.94 -17.77 23.42
C THR A 390 -2.49 -16.73 22.39
N LEU A 391 -1.19 -16.64 22.15
CA LEU A 391 -0.58 -15.72 21.20
C LEU A 391 -0.06 -16.50 19.99
N HIS A 392 -0.13 -15.88 18.81
CA HIS A 392 0.24 -16.47 17.53
C HIS A 392 1.26 -15.59 16.79
N GLU A 393 1.74 -16.08 15.65
CA GLU A 393 2.60 -15.30 14.74
C GLU A 393 2.08 -13.87 14.49
N GLY A 394 2.96 -12.90 14.66
CA GLY A 394 2.66 -11.47 14.57
C GLY A 394 2.36 -10.80 15.91
N ASP A 395 2.03 -11.57 16.95
CA ASP A 395 1.81 -11.07 18.31
C ASP A 395 3.16 -10.82 19.04
N ASP A 396 3.13 -9.95 20.04
CA ASP A 396 4.28 -9.58 20.87
C ASP A 396 3.98 -9.60 22.37
N PHE A 397 4.99 -9.86 23.20
CA PHE A 397 4.84 -9.99 24.64
C PHE A 397 6.12 -9.68 25.42
N GLY A 398 5.98 -9.39 26.72
CA GLY A 398 7.11 -9.19 27.63
C GLY A 398 7.71 -7.77 27.62
N LYS A 399 7.09 -6.81 26.93
CA LYS A 399 7.53 -5.40 26.87
C LYS A 399 7.45 -4.70 28.24
N LEU A 400 6.39 -4.94 29.00
CA LEU A 400 6.08 -4.20 30.23
C LEU A 400 7.20 -4.22 31.28
N ALA A 401 7.76 -5.42 31.52
CA ALA A 401 8.79 -5.63 32.53
C ALA A 401 10.09 -4.86 32.21
N LEU A 402 10.34 -4.56 30.94
CA LEU A 402 11.49 -3.73 30.53
C LEU A 402 11.28 -2.24 30.85
N VAL A 403 10.04 -1.75 30.72
CA VAL A 403 9.71 -0.33 30.86
C VAL A 403 9.63 0.08 32.32
N ASN A 404 9.00 -0.76 33.15
CA ASN A 404 8.70 -0.43 34.55
C ASN A 404 9.73 -0.97 35.54
N ASP A 405 10.77 -1.65 35.05
CA ASP A 405 11.74 -2.39 35.89
C ASP A 405 11.07 -3.29 36.94
N ALA A 406 10.01 -3.97 36.49
CA ALA A 406 9.11 -4.77 37.32
C ALA A 406 9.23 -6.27 36.98
N PRO A 407 8.91 -7.18 37.91
CA PRO A 407 8.91 -8.62 37.63
C PRO A 407 7.87 -8.99 36.56
N ARG A 408 8.04 -10.16 35.94
CA ARG A 408 7.12 -10.72 34.94
C ARG A 408 5.73 -10.93 35.55
N ALA A 409 4.71 -10.34 34.95
CA ALA A 409 3.31 -10.50 35.37
C ALA A 409 2.67 -11.85 34.96
N ALA A 410 3.32 -12.61 34.06
CA ALA A 410 2.84 -13.89 33.57
C ALA A 410 4.00 -14.79 33.14
N SER A 411 3.78 -16.10 33.11
CA SER A 411 4.66 -17.09 32.50
C SER A 411 4.31 -17.29 31.03
N ILE A 412 5.31 -17.56 30.18
CA ILE A 412 5.11 -17.87 28.76
C ILE A 412 5.57 -19.29 28.48
N VAL A 413 4.67 -20.10 27.91
CA VAL A 413 4.94 -21.51 27.59
C VAL A 413 4.61 -21.79 26.13
N LEU A 414 5.50 -22.46 25.41
CA LEU A 414 5.28 -22.81 24.01
C LEU A 414 4.09 -23.76 23.87
N ARG A 415 3.20 -23.45 22.92
CA ARG A 415 2.00 -24.26 22.66
C ARG A 415 2.25 -25.35 21.61
N GLU A 416 3.19 -25.11 20.69
CA GLU A 416 3.55 -26.03 19.61
C GLU A 416 5.06 -26.13 19.38
N ASP A 417 5.46 -27.14 18.61
CA ASP A 417 6.85 -27.39 18.23
C ASP A 417 7.36 -26.34 17.22
N ASN A 418 8.68 -26.15 17.18
CA ASN A 418 9.38 -25.29 16.23
C ASN A 418 8.91 -23.83 16.22
N CYS A 419 8.80 -23.22 17.40
CA CYS A 419 8.51 -21.79 17.53
C CYS A 419 9.75 -20.94 17.23
N HIS A 420 9.53 -19.77 16.64
CA HIS A 420 10.57 -18.80 16.27
C HIS A 420 10.20 -17.42 16.78
N PHE A 421 11.16 -16.73 17.37
CA PHE A 421 10.97 -15.43 17.99
C PHE A 421 12.04 -14.44 17.53
N LEU A 422 11.65 -13.17 17.43
CA LEU A 422 12.60 -12.07 17.51
C LEU A 422 12.66 -11.60 18.96
N ARG A 423 13.87 -11.40 19.47
CA ARG A 423 14.13 -10.96 20.84
C ARG A 423 14.94 -9.67 20.85
N VAL A 424 14.56 -8.74 21.73
CA VAL A 424 15.34 -7.54 22.06
C VAL A 424 15.62 -7.56 23.55
N ASP A 425 16.90 -7.49 23.93
CA ASP A 425 17.32 -7.52 25.33
C ASP A 425 17.19 -6.13 25.99
N LYS A 426 17.01 -6.11 27.31
CA LYS A 426 16.73 -4.89 28.12
C LYS A 426 17.73 -3.76 27.88
N GLU A 427 19.02 -4.09 27.83
CA GLU A 427 20.09 -3.10 27.62
C GLU A 427 19.98 -2.42 26.26
N ASP A 428 19.79 -3.20 25.20
CA ASP A 428 19.60 -2.70 23.84
C ASP A 428 18.28 -1.95 23.72
N PHE A 429 17.19 -2.45 24.31
CA PHE A 429 15.89 -1.77 24.34
C PHE A 429 16.01 -0.37 24.94
N ASN A 430 16.65 -0.26 26.11
CA ASN A 430 16.84 1.01 26.80
C ASN A 430 17.87 1.91 26.07
N ARG A 431 18.91 1.33 25.45
CA ARG A 431 19.87 2.09 24.63
C ARG A 431 19.18 2.74 23.44
N ILE A 432 18.36 2.00 22.70
CA ILE A 432 17.64 2.53 21.54
C ILE A 432 16.72 3.70 21.96
N LEU A 433 16.00 3.57 23.08
CA LEU A 433 15.17 4.67 23.58
C LEU A 433 15.99 5.91 23.95
N ARG A 434 17.15 5.73 24.59
CA ARG A 434 18.06 6.84 24.92
C ARG A 434 18.69 7.48 23.70
N ASP A 435 19.13 6.67 22.73
CA ASP A 435 19.80 7.15 21.52
C ASP A 435 18.81 7.92 20.62
N VAL A 436 17.55 7.48 20.55
CA VAL A 436 16.49 8.23 19.87
C VAL A 436 16.25 9.58 20.54
N GLU A 437 16.16 9.63 21.87
CA GLU A 437 15.97 10.91 22.59
C GLU A 437 17.23 11.80 22.49
N ALA A 438 18.44 11.23 22.53
CA ALA A 438 19.70 11.97 22.38
C ALA A 438 19.89 12.56 20.97
N ASN A 439 19.30 11.91 19.96
CA ASN A 439 19.28 12.40 18.58
C ASN A 439 18.09 13.33 18.30
N THR A 440 17.22 13.56 19.28
CA THR A 440 16.06 14.45 19.17
C THR A 440 16.33 15.79 19.85
N VAL A 441 16.09 16.89 19.14
CA VAL A 441 16.14 18.25 19.70
C VAL A 441 14.70 18.78 19.79
N ARG A 442 14.26 19.13 20.99
CA ARG A 442 12.94 19.69 21.25
C ARG A 442 13.09 21.16 21.67
N LEU A 443 12.63 22.08 20.83
CA LEU A 443 12.48 23.48 21.19
C LEU A 443 11.16 23.66 21.93
N LYS A 444 11.20 24.32 23.10
CA LYS A 444 10.03 24.58 23.93
C LYS A 444 9.76 26.06 24.07
N GLU A 445 8.50 26.43 23.94
CA GLU A 445 7.98 27.74 24.35
C GLU A 445 6.82 27.51 25.31
N HIS A 446 6.80 28.22 26.44
CA HIS A 446 5.77 28.05 27.48
C HIS A 446 5.59 26.59 27.95
N ASP A 447 6.71 25.87 28.13
CA ASP A 447 6.79 24.45 28.52
C ASP A 447 6.12 23.45 27.55
N GLN A 448 5.76 23.89 26.33
CA GLN A 448 5.23 23.04 25.27
C GLN A 448 6.27 22.84 24.17
N ASP A 449 6.37 21.61 23.64
CA ASP A 449 7.22 21.31 22.48
C ASP A 449 6.64 22.03 21.25
N VAL A 450 7.34 23.05 20.73
CA VAL A 450 6.92 23.85 19.56
C VAL A 450 7.65 23.49 18.27
N LEU A 451 8.82 22.85 18.37
CA LEU A 451 9.53 22.27 17.24
C LEU A 451 10.35 21.06 17.69
N VAL A 452 10.18 19.94 17.01
CA VAL A 452 10.93 18.70 17.25
C VAL A 452 11.74 18.38 16.02
N LEU A 453 13.05 18.27 16.21
CA LEU A 453 14.02 17.96 15.17
C LEU A 453 14.69 16.62 15.49
N GLU A 454 14.93 15.80 14.48
CA GLU A 454 15.72 14.57 14.62
C GLU A 454 17.02 14.71 13.83
N LYS A 455 18.12 14.29 14.43
CA LYS A 455 19.43 14.28 13.77
C LYS A 455 19.46 13.16 12.74
N VAL A 456 19.68 13.51 11.48
CA VAL A 456 19.88 12.51 10.42
C VAL A 456 21.25 11.86 10.63
N PRO A 457 21.32 10.52 10.83
CA PRO A 457 22.60 9.84 10.87
C PRO A 457 23.29 10.06 9.53
N ALA A 458 24.55 10.50 9.54
CA ALA A 458 25.33 10.65 8.32
C ALA A 458 25.43 9.28 7.64
N GLY A 459 24.58 9.02 6.65
CA GLY A 459 24.78 7.90 5.76
C GLY A 459 26.13 8.10 5.09
N ASN A 460 27.06 7.13 5.24
CA ASN A 460 28.37 7.12 4.59
C ASN A 460 28.26 6.98 3.05
N ARG A 461 27.56 7.90 2.38
CA ARG A 461 27.76 8.14 0.95
C ARG A 461 28.97 9.05 0.82
N ALA A 462 30.15 8.46 1.02
CA ALA A 462 31.41 9.04 0.61
C ALA A 462 31.44 9.09 -0.93
N SER A 463 30.90 10.16 -1.52
CA SER A 463 31.41 10.63 -2.80
C SER A 463 32.60 11.54 -2.49
N ASN A 464 33.78 11.11 -2.92
CA ASN A 464 35.02 11.86 -2.86
C ASN A 464 34.86 13.28 -3.42
N GLN A 465 34.56 14.27 -2.58
CA GLN A 465 34.89 15.68 -2.82
C GLN A 465 35.24 16.37 -1.50
N GLY A 466 36.51 16.78 -1.40
CA GLY A 466 37.05 17.88 -0.59
C GLY A 466 36.49 18.16 0.81
N ASN A 467 37.28 17.79 1.82
CA ASN A 467 37.55 18.48 3.09
C ASN A 467 36.61 19.62 3.56
N SER A 468 35.32 19.35 3.68
CA SER A 468 34.37 20.14 4.48
C SER A 468 33.77 19.20 5.53
N GLN A 469 33.75 19.62 6.79
CA GLN A 469 33.19 18.81 7.87
C GLN A 469 31.77 18.34 7.49
N PRO A 470 31.39 17.08 7.76
CA PRO A 470 30.01 16.65 7.57
C PRO A 470 29.12 17.45 8.53
N GLN A 471 28.51 18.52 8.02
CA GLN A 471 27.53 19.29 8.79
C GLN A 471 26.35 18.39 9.09
N GLN A 472 26.12 18.19 10.39
CA GLN A 472 25.05 17.35 10.92
C GLN A 472 23.72 17.97 10.50
N LYS A 473 22.93 17.25 9.71
CA LYS A 473 21.65 17.72 9.18
C LYS A 473 20.55 17.26 10.14
N TYR A 474 19.75 18.20 10.63
CA TYR A 474 18.53 17.91 11.39
C TYR A 474 17.33 17.92 10.45
N THR A 475 16.35 17.06 10.71
CA THR A 475 15.06 17.00 10.00
C THR A 475 13.92 17.40 10.93
N VAL A 476 12.98 18.19 10.41
CA VAL A 476 11.78 18.58 11.16
C VAL A 476 10.83 17.38 11.26
N MET A 477 10.44 17.03 12.49
CA MET A 477 9.51 15.94 12.78
C MET A 477 8.09 16.45 13.06
N SER A 478 7.99 17.53 13.83
CA SER A 478 6.73 18.22 14.14
C SER A 478 7.00 19.62 14.64
N GLY A 479 6.04 20.52 14.50
CA GLY A 479 6.09 21.86 15.09
C GLY A 479 4.84 22.67 14.78
N THR A 480 4.75 23.87 15.35
CA THR A 480 3.70 24.82 14.95
C THR A 480 3.99 25.40 13.57
N PRO A 481 2.97 25.81 12.80
CA PRO A 481 3.15 26.41 11.47
C PRO A 481 4.20 27.52 11.45
N GLU A 482 4.16 28.41 12.44
CA GLU A 482 5.06 29.56 12.58
C GLU A 482 6.49 29.11 12.85
N LYS A 483 6.70 28.16 13.76
CA LYS A 483 8.05 27.66 14.09
C LYS A 483 8.68 26.83 12.99
N ILE A 484 7.86 26.10 12.24
CA ILE A 484 8.32 25.41 11.05
C ILE A 484 8.79 26.43 10.00
N LEU A 485 8.00 27.48 9.74
CA LEU A 485 8.37 28.57 8.82
C LEU A 485 9.67 29.26 9.26
N GLU A 486 9.78 29.65 10.53
CA GLU A 486 10.98 30.28 11.10
C GLU A 486 12.22 29.39 10.91
N HIS A 487 12.11 28.09 11.24
CA HIS A 487 13.21 27.14 11.08
C HIS A 487 13.66 27.02 9.62
N PHE A 488 12.72 26.90 8.67
CA PHE A 488 13.07 26.84 7.26
C PHE A 488 13.69 28.14 6.77
N LEU A 489 13.20 29.31 7.20
CA LEU A 489 13.82 30.60 6.86
C LEU A 489 15.26 30.70 7.38
N GLU A 490 15.50 30.35 8.64
CA GLU A 490 16.82 30.43 9.27
C GLU A 490 17.85 29.47 8.65
N THR A 491 17.39 28.31 8.16
CA THR A 491 18.24 27.29 7.55
C THR A 491 18.52 27.52 6.07
N ILE A 492 17.89 28.52 5.44
CA ILE A 492 18.20 28.91 4.06
C ILE A 492 19.64 29.39 3.95
N ARG A 493 20.37 28.73 3.05
CA ARG A 493 21.73 29.08 2.66
C ARG A 493 21.72 29.89 1.39
N LEU A 494 22.37 31.04 1.45
CA LEU A 494 22.43 32.03 0.38
C LEU A 494 23.66 31.85 -0.52
N GLU A 495 24.54 30.87 -0.25
CA GLU A 495 25.70 30.61 -1.10
C GLU A 495 25.25 29.99 -2.44
N PRO A 496 25.64 30.56 -3.61
CA PRO A 496 25.21 30.06 -4.92
C PRO A 496 25.57 28.59 -5.18
N ALA A 497 26.67 28.11 -4.60
CA ALA A 497 27.12 26.72 -4.70
C ALA A 497 26.16 25.72 -4.01
N LEU A 498 25.28 26.19 -3.12
CA LEU A 498 24.34 25.37 -2.35
C LEU A 498 22.88 25.58 -2.78
N ASN A 499 22.61 26.32 -3.86
CA ASN A 499 21.24 26.63 -4.32
C ASN A 499 20.37 25.38 -4.49
N GLU A 500 20.85 24.34 -5.18
CA GLU A 500 20.09 23.09 -5.38
C GLU A 500 19.82 22.36 -4.04
N ALA A 501 20.77 22.40 -3.12
CA ALA A 501 20.63 21.77 -1.80
C ALA A 501 19.62 22.52 -0.93
N THR A 502 19.61 23.85 -0.98
CA THR A 502 18.63 24.70 -0.31
C THR A 502 17.23 24.46 -0.88
N ASP A 503 17.09 24.42 -2.20
CA ASP A 503 15.80 24.21 -2.87
C ASP A 503 15.21 22.84 -2.51
N SER A 504 16.05 21.80 -2.45
CA SER A 504 15.61 20.48 -2.01
C SER A 504 15.13 20.46 -0.55
N VAL A 505 15.66 21.30 0.34
CA VAL A 505 15.23 21.37 1.74
C VAL A 505 13.91 22.13 1.86
N LEU A 506 13.75 23.21 1.10
CA LEU A 506 12.52 24.02 1.13
C LEU A 506 11.33 23.34 0.46
N ASN A 507 11.58 22.44 -0.49
CA ASN A 507 10.55 21.80 -1.30
C ASN A 507 9.45 21.14 -0.45
N ASP A 508 9.80 20.46 0.64
CA ASP A 508 8.81 19.80 1.50
C ASP A 508 7.85 20.81 2.14
N PHE A 509 8.40 21.92 2.68
CA PHE A 509 7.59 22.99 3.26
C PHE A 509 6.72 23.68 2.20
N VAL A 510 7.34 24.10 1.09
CA VAL A 510 6.68 24.83 0.01
C VAL A 510 5.58 24.00 -0.66
N MET A 511 5.73 22.68 -0.71
CA MET A 511 4.72 21.78 -1.24
C MET A 511 3.59 21.56 -0.23
N MET A 512 3.91 21.36 1.05
CA MET A 512 2.96 20.86 2.05
C MET A 512 2.32 21.95 2.92
N HIS A 513 2.78 23.21 2.85
CA HIS A 513 2.25 24.28 3.73
C HIS A 513 0.74 24.45 3.58
N CYS A 514 0.13 24.20 2.41
CA CYS A 514 -1.31 24.34 2.23
C CYS A 514 -2.14 23.48 3.21
N VAL A 515 -1.58 22.38 3.73
CA VAL A 515 -2.24 21.47 4.69
C VAL A 515 -2.29 22.05 6.11
N PHE A 516 -1.28 22.81 6.53
CA PHE A 516 -1.12 23.24 7.93
C PHE A 516 -0.97 24.77 8.12
N MET A 517 -0.63 25.50 7.05
CA MET A 517 -0.44 26.95 6.98
C MET A 517 -0.92 27.49 5.61
N PRO A 518 -2.25 27.67 5.41
CA PRO A 518 -2.79 28.17 4.15
C PRO A 518 -2.25 29.57 3.82
N ASN A 519 -2.35 30.01 2.56
CA ASN A 519 -1.86 31.33 2.11
C ASN A 519 -2.44 32.50 2.92
N THR A 520 -3.66 32.36 3.45
CA THR A 520 -4.28 33.32 4.38
C THR A 520 -3.52 33.53 5.69
N GLN A 521 -2.65 32.59 6.08
CA GLN A 521 -1.76 32.69 7.24
C GLN A 521 -0.30 32.85 6.82
N LEU A 522 0.15 32.12 5.79
CA LEU A 522 1.53 32.16 5.30
C LEU A 522 1.91 33.54 4.76
N CYS A 523 1.08 34.15 3.91
CA CYS A 523 1.39 35.45 3.31
C CYS A 523 1.58 36.55 4.36
N PRO A 524 0.65 36.75 5.34
CA PRO A 524 0.89 37.67 6.45
C PRO A 524 2.13 37.35 7.28
N ALA A 525 2.42 36.07 7.53
CA ALA A 525 3.62 35.67 8.27
C ALA A 525 4.91 36.05 7.51
N LEU A 526 4.95 35.88 6.20
CA LEU A 526 6.08 36.31 5.36
C LEU A 526 6.24 37.83 5.34
N VAL A 527 5.13 38.57 5.27
CA VAL A 527 5.16 40.05 5.39
C VAL A 527 5.70 40.49 6.75
N ALA A 528 5.36 39.78 7.84
CA ALA A 528 5.89 40.08 9.17
C ALA A 528 7.37 39.74 9.31
N GLN A 529 7.82 38.64 8.69
CA GLN A 529 9.22 38.21 8.72
C GLN A 529 10.14 39.07 7.85
N TYR A 530 9.65 39.65 6.74
CA TYR A 530 10.47 40.43 5.81
C TYR A 530 11.18 41.66 6.45
N PRO A 531 10.49 42.54 7.21
CA PRO A 531 11.11 43.67 7.88
C PRO A 531 11.71 43.33 9.25
N PHE A 532 11.70 42.06 9.68
CA PHE A 532 12.09 41.69 11.03
C PHE A 532 13.56 42.03 11.32
N VAL A 533 13.78 42.68 12.47
CA VAL A 533 15.10 43.04 13.01
C VAL A 533 15.21 42.52 14.44
N PRO A 534 16.30 41.82 14.81
CA PRO A 534 16.47 41.29 16.16
C PRO A 534 16.64 42.42 17.18
N SER A 535 16.10 42.23 18.39
CA SER A 535 16.20 43.21 19.49
C SER A 535 17.60 43.28 20.11
N GLN A 536 18.42 42.25 19.88
CA GLN A 536 19.76 42.08 20.44
C GLN A 536 20.83 42.26 19.36
N GLY A 537 22.02 42.75 19.76
CA GLY A 537 23.17 42.95 18.89
C GLY A 537 23.52 44.43 18.65
N THR A 538 24.70 44.66 18.09
CA THR A 538 25.14 45.99 17.64
C THR A 538 24.35 46.44 16.40
N GLU A 539 24.32 47.75 16.12
CA GLU A 539 23.60 48.27 14.95
C GLU A 539 24.11 47.67 13.62
N GLN A 540 25.42 47.39 13.52
CA GLN A 540 25.99 46.74 12.36
C GLN A 540 25.51 45.29 12.20
N GLU A 541 25.51 44.50 13.30
CA GLU A 541 25.02 43.12 13.29
C GLU A 541 23.52 43.04 12.97
N LYS A 542 22.73 44.00 13.47
CA LYS A 542 21.30 44.12 13.15
C LYS A 542 21.07 44.39 11.68
N MET A 543 21.84 45.31 11.08
CA MET A 543 21.77 45.61 9.65
C MET A 543 22.13 44.39 8.79
N ASP A 544 23.22 43.69 9.14
CA ASP A 544 23.67 42.50 8.41
C ASP A 544 22.67 41.34 8.55
N TYR A 545 22.10 41.13 9.75
CA TYR A 545 21.04 40.15 9.95
C TYR A 545 19.79 40.49 9.13
N ALA A 546 19.31 41.74 9.22
CA ALA A 546 18.10 42.17 8.52
C ALA A 546 18.24 42.00 7.00
N LEU A 547 19.41 42.32 6.44
CA LEU A 547 19.68 42.11 5.02
C LEU A 547 19.64 40.63 4.63
N ASN A 548 20.28 39.75 5.42
CA ASN A 548 20.28 38.32 5.16
C ASN A 548 18.88 37.70 5.35
N ASN A 549 18.12 38.16 6.34
CA ASN A 549 16.74 37.77 6.56
C ASN A 549 15.85 38.13 5.35
N LYS A 550 15.92 39.38 4.86
CA LYS A 550 15.22 39.80 3.64
C LYS A 550 15.55 38.90 2.44
N ARG A 551 16.82 38.58 2.24
CA ARG A 551 17.26 37.65 1.16
C ARG A 551 16.71 36.24 1.31
N ARG A 552 16.62 35.71 2.54
CA ARG A 552 16.04 34.39 2.83
C ARG A 552 14.54 34.36 2.55
N VAL A 553 13.81 35.38 2.99
CA VAL A 553 12.38 35.53 2.71
C VAL A 553 12.13 35.62 1.20
N ILE A 554 12.91 36.42 0.46
CA ILE A 554 12.82 36.49 -1.01
C ILE A 554 13.06 35.12 -1.64
N ARG A 555 14.12 34.40 -1.21
CA ARG A 555 14.41 33.05 -1.74
C ARG A 555 13.25 32.08 -1.51
N LEU A 556 12.63 32.10 -0.32
CA LEU A 556 11.47 31.27 -0.02
C LEU A 556 10.27 31.64 -0.90
N VAL A 557 9.98 32.93 -1.07
CA VAL A 557 8.89 33.42 -1.93
C VAL A 557 9.10 33.02 -3.39
N LEU A 558 10.33 33.07 -3.90
CA LEU A 558 10.66 32.62 -5.26
C LEU A 558 10.39 31.12 -5.44
N GLN A 559 10.78 30.28 -4.46
CA GLN A 559 10.52 28.83 -4.51
C GLN A 559 9.02 28.53 -4.38
N TRP A 560 8.31 29.24 -3.49
CA TRP A 560 6.87 29.14 -3.34
C TRP A 560 6.14 29.51 -4.63
N ALA A 561 6.50 30.62 -5.27
CA ALA A 561 5.88 31.02 -6.51
C ALA A 561 6.22 30.07 -7.68
N ALA A 562 7.43 29.51 -7.70
CA ALA A 562 7.82 28.50 -8.69
C ALA A 562 7.04 27.18 -8.53
N MET A 563 6.72 26.77 -7.30
CA MET A 563 5.91 25.56 -7.01
C MET A 563 4.47 25.71 -7.50
N TYR A 564 3.82 26.84 -7.18
CA TYR A 564 2.43 27.06 -7.60
C TYR A 564 2.33 27.40 -9.09
N GLY A 565 3.31 28.12 -9.64
CA GLY A 565 3.32 28.57 -11.02
C GLY A 565 2.00 29.26 -11.38
N ASP A 566 1.38 28.83 -12.46
CA ASP A 566 0.12 29.37 -12.99
C ASP A 566 -1.07 29.30 -12.02
N ILE A 567 -1.04 28.39 -11.03
CA ILE A 567 -2.16 28.17 -10.08
C ILE A 567 -2.32 29.37 -9.14
N LEU A 568 -1.29 30.20 -8.97
CA LEU A 568 -1.38 31.42 -8.15
C LEU A 568 -2.51 32.35 -8.60
N GLN A 569 -2.84 32.36 -9.89
CA GLN A 569 -3.95 33.17 -10.42
C GLN A 569 -5.32 32.81 -9.83
N GLU A 570 -5.46 31.61 -9.26
CA GLU A 570 -6.71 31.17 -8.63
C GLU A 570 -6.81 31.58 -7.16
N ASP A 571 -5.77 32.21 -6.60
CA ASP A 571 -5.70 32.62 -5.20
C ASP A 571 -5.45 34.13 -5.11
N ASP A 572 -6.54 34.88 -4.88
CA ASP A 572 -6.52 36.34 -4.79
C ASP A 572 -5.59 36.84 -3.67
N VAL A 573 -5.49 36.10 -2.56
CA VAL A 573 -4.63 36.46 -1.42
C VAL A 573 -3.16 36.33 -1.82
N ALA A 574 -2.82 35.24 -2.51
CA ALA A 574 -1.47 34.99 -3.00
C ALA A 574 -1.02 36.03 -4.03
N MET A 575 -1.91 36.41 -4.95
CA MET A 575 -1.64 37.45 -5.95
C MET A 575 -1.48 38.83 -5.32
N ALA A 576 -2.39 39.23 -4.42
CA ALA A 576 -2.29 40.51 -3.72
C ALA A 576 -0.99 40.61 -2.89
N PHE A 577 -0.62 39.52 -2.22
CA PHE A 577 0.65 39.43 -1.49
C PHE A 577 1.86 39.60 -2.42
N LEU A 578 1.90 38.91 -3.58
CA LEU A 578 3.04 39.02 -4.50
C LEU A 578 3.22 40.43 -5.06
N GLU A 579 2.11 41.12 -5.37
CA GLU A 579 2.13 42.50 -5.83
C GLU A 579 2.68 43.44 -4.75
N GLU A 580 2.16 43.36 -3.52
CA GLU A 580 2.61 44.17 -2.38
C GLU A 580 4.07 43.87 -1.98
N PHE A 581 4.44 42.59 -1.99
CA PHE A 581 5.78 42.13 -1.68
C PHE A 581 6.80 42.63 -2.72
N TYR A 582 6.46 42.58 -4.01
CA TYR A 582 7.32 43.12 -5.08
C TYR A 582 7.57 44.61 -4.94
N VAL A 583 6.54 45.41 -4.59
CA VAL A 583 6.71 46.84 -4.30
C VAL A 583 7.68 47.04 -3.14
N SER A 584 7.49 46.28 -2.05
CA SER A 584 8.36 46.35 -0.86
C SER A 584 9.82 46.03 -1.20
N VAL A 585 10.07 44.95 -1.96
CA VAL A 585 11.43 44.56 -2.38
C VAL A 585 12.04 45.56 -3.36
N SER A 586 11.24 46.11 -4.28
CA SER A 586 11.69 47.13 -5.23
C SER A 586 12.12 48.40 -4.52
N ASP A 587 11.34 48.82 -3.52
CA ASP A 587 11.62 50.01 -2.72
C ASP A 587 12.92 49.84 -1.92
N ASP A 588 13.12 48.68 -1.30
CA ASP A 588 14.35 48.34 -0.57
C ASP A 588 15.55 48.19 -1.50
N ALA A 589 15.40 47.60 -2.70
CA ALA A 589 16.48 47.41 -3.66
C ALA A 589 17.02 48.73 -4.24
N ARG A 590 16.23 49.82 -4.17
CA ARG A 590 16.72 51.18 -4.49
C ARG A 590 17.76 51.66 -3.47
N MET A 591 17.61 51.27 -2.21
CA MET A 591 18.53 51.64 -1.12
C MET A 591 19.63 50.60 -0.88
N LEU A 592 19.31 49.32 -1.04
CA LEU A 592 20.18 48.18 -0.76
C LEU A 592 20.59 47.47 -2.05
N ALA A 593 21.80 47.77 -2.55
CA ALA A 593 22.33 47.18 -3.78
C ALA A 593 22.36 45.63 -3.76
N ALA A 594 22.49 45.06 -2.56
CA ALA A 594 22.51 43.63 -2.27
C ALA A 594 21.22 42.88 -2.65
N LEU A 595 20.08 43.55 -2.85
CA LEU A 595 18.80 42.95 -3.24
C LEU A 595 18.53 43.00 -4.75
N LYS A 596 19.33 43.76 -5.51
CA LYS A 596 19.12 43.97 -6.95
C LYS A 596 19.26 42.70 -7.80
N GLU A 597 19.98 41.69 -7.30
CA GLU A 597 20.20 40.42 -8.03
C GLU A 597 18.94 39.55 -8.07
N GLN A 598 18.10 39.59 -7.02
CA GLN A 598 16.90 38.76 -6.90
C GLN A 598 15.65 39.40 -7.51
N LEU A 599 15.67 40.73 -7.72
CA LEU A 599 14.52 41.49 -8.22
C LEU A 599 14.05 41.07 -9.62
N PRO A 600 14.93 40.81 -10.61
CA PRO A 600 14.49 40.41 -11.96
C PRO A 600 13.76 39.06 -11.99
N GLU A 601 14.09 38.14 -11.07
CA GLU A 601 13.40 36.85 -10.98
C GLU A 601 11.95 37.03 -10.51
N LEU A 602 11.74 37.90 -9.52
CA LEU A 602 10.41 38.22 -8.99
C LEU A 602 9.57 38.97 -10.03
N GLU A 603 10.17 39.94 -10.74
CA GLU A 603 9.53 40.67 -11.84
C GLU A 603 9.09 39.72 -12.96
N LYS A 604 9.95 38.76 -13.34
CA LYS A 604 9.65 37.76 -14.37
C LYS A 604 8.43 36.90 -14.01
N ILE A 605 8.30 36.49 -12.75
CA ILE A 605 7.17 35.69 -12.27
C ILE A 605 5.87 36.51 -12.34
N LEU A 606 5.88 37.74 -11.84
CA LEU A 606 4.71 38.63 -11.90
C LEU A 606 4.26 38.92 -13.33
N LEU A 607 5.21 39.22 -14.22
CA LEU A 607 4.90 39.43 -15.63
C LEU A 607 4.28 38.17 -16.25
N LEU A 608 4.85 36.98 -16.00
CA LEU A 608 4.31 35.72 -16.51
C LEU A 608 2.86 35.48 -16.04
N LEU A 609 2.57 35.76 -14.76
CA LEU A 609 1.24 35.61 -14.19
C LEU A 609 0.23 36.62 -14.76
N LEU A 610 0.65 37.84 -15.08
CA LEU A 610 -0.22 38.83 -15.71
C LEU A 610 -0.53 38.51 -17.18
N PHE A 611 0.42 37.93 -17.94
CA PHE A 611 0.23 37.59 -19.36
C PHE A 611 -0.67 36.37 -19.61
N LEU A 612 -0.83 35.47 -18.63
CA LEU A 612 -1.55 34.20 -18.78
C LEU A 612 -3.07 34.29 -18.47
N GLN A 613 -3.67 35.47 -18.42
CA GLN A 613 -5.09 35.70 -18.06
C GLN A 613 -6.13 35.26 -19.12
N HIS A 614 -5.90 34.14 -19.81
CA HIS A 614 -6.88 33.65 -20.79
C HIS A 614 -7.79 32.59 -20.15
N LYS A 615 -9.04 32.97 -19.87
CA LYS A 615 -10.07 32.01 -19.43
C LYS A 615 -10.44 31.08 -20.59
N VAL A 616 -10.42 29.77 -20.37
CA VAL A 616 -10.83 28.79 -21.39
C VAL A 616 -12.27 28.38 -21.13
N LEU A 617 -13.10 28.38 -22.18
CA LEU A 617 -14.44 27.82 -22.14
C LEU A 617 -14.38 26.35 -22.57
N LEU A 618 -14.68 25.45 -21.64
CA LEU A 618 -14.72 24.01 -21.86
C LEU A 618 -16.14 23.58 -22.22
N GLN A 619 -16.35 23.08 -23.45
CA GLN A 619 -17.65 22.56 -23.85
C GLN A 619 -17.74 21.07 -23.49
N GLN A 620 -18.53 20.69 -22.50
CA GLN A 620 -18.78 19.28 -22.09
C GLN A 620 -17.53 18.39 -21.88
N PHE A 621 -16.34 18.96 -21.70
CA PHE A 621 -15.08 18.24 -21.85
C PHE A 621 -14.92 17.51 -23.22
N ASN A 622 -15.72 17.89 -24.21
CA ASN A 622 -15.84 17.38 -25.57
C ASN A 622 -14.83 18.06 -26.51
N THR A 623 -13.98 17.25 -27.16
CA THR A 623 -13.00 17.68 -28.18
C THR A 623 -13.41 17.24 -29.58
N GLY A 624 -14.61 17.65 -29.99
CA GLY A 624 -15.21 17.27 -31.27
C GLY A 624 -14.76 18.07 -32.50
N ASP A 625 -14.08 19.21 -32.38
CA ASP A 625 -13.76 20.01 -33.58
C ASP A 625 -12.32 20.56 -33.65
N GLU A 626 -11.69 20.18 -34.76
CA GLU A 626 -10.68 20.88 -35.57
C GLU A 626 -9.41 21.48 -34.90
N ARG A 627 -8.28 20.88 -35.30
CA ARG A 627 -6.86 21.21 -35.03
C ARG A 627 -6.29 20.60 -33.75
N ALA A 628 -5.25 19.80 -33.96
CA ALA A 628 -4.43 19.17 -32.95
C ALA A 628 -3.69 20.21 -32.07
N GLN A 629 -4.41 20.94 -31.23
CA GLN A 629 -3.81 21.77 -30.20
C GLN A 629 -3.18 20.87 -29.12
N LYS A 630 -1.96 21.22 -28.74
CA LYS A 630 -1.27 20.69 -27.56
C LYS A 630 -2.12 21.09 -26.36
N ARG A 631 -2.67 20.11 -25.63
CA ARG A 631 -3.64 20.31 -24.55
C ARG A 631 -3.00 21.10 -23.41
N GLN A 632 -3.73 22.08 -22.89
CA GLN A 632 -3.33 22.90 -21.75
C GLN A 632 -3.93 22.34 -20.44
N PRO A 633 -3.30 22.59 -19.29
CA PRO A 633 -3.85 22.22 -17.99
C PRO A 633 -5.20 22.88 -17.73
N ILE A 634 -6.16 22.13 -17.19
CA ILE A 634 -7.48 22.63 -16.80
C ILE A 634 -7.34 23.36 -15.46
N ARG A 635 -7.83 24.61 -15.41
CA ARG A 635 -7.83 25.45 -14.22
C ARG A 635 -9.20 25.44 -13.55
N GLY A 636 -9.24 25.67 -12.25
CA GLY A 636 -10.47 25.77 -11.47
C GLY A 636 -11.33 26.96 -11.88
N SER A 637 -10.70 28.04 -12.33
CA SER A 637 -11.36 29.25 -12.85
C SER A 637 -11.87 29.12 -14.28
N ASP A 638 -11.52 28.06 -15.01
CA ASP A 638 -12.04 27.79 -16.35
C ASP A 638 -13.55 27.56 -16.26
N GLU A 639 -14.29 27.98 -17.28
CA GLU A 639 -15.74 27.80 -17.29
C GLU A 639 -16.12 26.56 -18.09
N VAL A 640 -17.06 25.76 -17.58
CA VAL A 640 -17.56 24.57 -18.25
C VAL A 640 -19.02 24.74 -18.65
N LEU A 641 -19.34 24.37 -19.89
CA LEU A 641 -20.70 24.11 -20.34
C LEU A 641 -21.04 22.64 -20.04
N PHE A 642 -21.82 22.40 -18.98
CA PHE A 642 -22.11 21.05 -18.50
C PHE A 642 -23.61 20.73 -18.55
N LYS A 643 -23.97 19.53 -19.01
CA LYS A 643 -25.37 19.07 -19.07
C LYS A 643 -25.76 18.43 -17.74
N VAL A 644 -26.79 18.97 -17.10
CA VAL A 644 -27.43 18.39 -15.91
C VAL A 644 -28.81 17.88 -16.30
N TYR A 645 -29.04 16.58 -16.09
CA TYR A 645 -30.23 15.89 -16.54
C TYR A 645 -31.36 15.96 -15.50
N CYS A 646 -32.60 15.99 -15.97
CA CYS A 646 -33.80 15.86 -15.15
C CYS A 646 -34.31 14.41 -15.20
N LEU A 647 -35.37 14.12 -14.43
CA LEU A 647 -35.97 12.78 -14.35
C LEU A 647 -36.53 12.25 -15.68
N ASP A 648 -37.00 13.15 -16.53
CA ASP A 648 -37.55 12.85 -17.86
C ASP A 648 -36.47 12.76 -18.95
N HIS A 649 -35.19 12.72 -18.56
CA HIS A 649 -34.02 12.73 -19.45
C HIS A 649 -33.85 14.00 -20.30
N THR A 650 -34.65 15.03 -20.08
CA THR A 650 -34.31 16.38 -20.55
C THR A 650 -33.08 16.88 -19.78
N TYR A 651 -32.36 17.86 -20.33
CA TYR A 651 -31.19 18.41 -19.66
C TYR A 651 -31.13 19.93 -19.77
N THR A 652 -30.54 20.53 -18.74
CA THR A 652 -30.17 21.93 -18.70
C THR A 652 -28.66 22.05 -18.84
N THR A 653 -28.19 22.80 -19.84
CA THR A 653 -26.77 23.12 -19.96
C THR A 653 -26.45 24.31 -19.07
N ILE A 654 -25.65 24.15 -18.02
CA ILE A 654 -25.19 25.23 -17.15
C ILE A 654 -23.81 25.73 -17.56
N ARG A 655 -23.49 26.99 -17.26
CA ARG A 655 -22.17 27.59 -17.43
C ARG A 655 -21.66 27.99 -16.05
N VAL A 656 -20.68 27.26 -15.54
CA VAL A 656 -20.13 27.44 -14.19
C VAL A 656 -18.62 27.20 -14.20
N PRO A 657 -17.84 27.71 -13.23
CA PRO A 657 -16.43 27.37 -13.08
C PRO A 657 -16.21 25.86 -12.90
N VAL A 658 -15.06 25.34 -13.32
CA VAL A 658 -14.69 23.93 -13.09
C VAL A 658 -14.63 23.63 -11.60
N ALA A 659 -14.11 24.55 -10.79
CA ALA A 659 -14.05 24.41 -9.33
C ALA A 659 -15.40 24.64 -8.62
N ALA A 660 -16.50 24.85 -9.35
CA ALA A 660 -17.79 25.18 -8.76
C ALA A 660 -18.25 24.15 -7.72
N SER A 661 -18.88 24.66 -6.66
CA SER A 661 -19.51 23.83 -5.64
C SER A 661 -20.85 23.25 -6.13
N VAL A 662 -21.30 22.15 -5.53
CA VAL A 662 -22.64 21.60 -5.79
C VAL A 662 -23.73 22.62 -5.51
N LYS A 663 -23.53 23.49 -4.51
CA LYS A 663 -24.45 24.61 -4.23
C LYS A 663 -24.55 25.59 -5.40
N GLU A 664 -23.43 25.95 -6.01
CA GLU A 664 -23.40 26.82 -7.20
C GLU A 664 -24.03 26.14 -8.42
N VAL A 665 -23.77 24.84 -8.60
CA VAL A 665 -24.40 24.02 -9.65
C VAL A 665 -25.92 24.00 -9.47
N LEU A 666 -26.41 23.78 -8.24
CA LEU A 666 -27.84 23.80 -7.93
C LEU A 666 -28.46 25.15 -8.23
N SER A 667 -27.80 26.25 -7.84
CA SER A 667 -28.26 27.61 -8.16
C SER A 667 -28.38 27.80 -9.68
N ALA A 668 -27.35 27.45 -10.44
CA ALA A 668 -27.34 27.60 -11.90
C ALA A 668 -28.41 26.74 -12.61
N VAL A 669 -28.75 25.58 -12.04
CA VAL A 669 -29.84 24.73 -12.53
C VAL A 669 -31.21 25.35 -12.17
N ALA A 670 -31.39 25.76 -10.92
CA ALA A 670 -32.63 26.37 -10.43
C ALA A 670 -32.98 27.66 -11.20
N ASP A 671 -31.98 28.50 -11.50
CA ASP A 671 -32.14 29.73 -12.27
C ASP A 671 -32.69 29.47 -13.69
N LYS A 672 -32.34 28.33 -14.29
CA LYS A 672 -32.79 27.95 -15.64
C LYS A 672 -34.10 27.19 -15.65
N LEU A 673 -34.39 26.41 -14.61
CA LEU A 673 -35.62 25.63 -14.48
C LEU A 673 -36.77 26.43 -13.82
N GLY A 674 -36.48 27.57 -13.19
CA GLY A 674 -37.48 28.41 -12.51
C GLY A 674 -38.06 27.78 -11.23
N SER A 675 -37.46 26.70 -10.73
CA SER A 675 -37.89 25.96 -9.54
C SER A 675 -36.67 25.55 -8.72
N GLY A 676 -36.49 26.13 -7.53
CA GLY A 676 -35.28 25.96 -6.71
C GLY A 676 -35.49 25.23 -5.37
N GLU A 677 -36.73 24.94 -4.97
CA GLU A 677 -36.98 24.34 -3.65
C GLU A 677 -36.79 22.81 -3.68
N GLY A 678 -35.88 22.31 -2.83
CA GLY A 678 -35.73 20.87 -2.57
C GLY A 678 -34.95 20.06 -3.61
N LEU A 679 -34.28 20.71 -4.58
CA LEU A 679 -33.43 20.02 -5.56
C LEU A 679 -32.14 19.48 -4.94
N ILE A 680 -31.79 18.25 -5.32
CA ILE A 680 -30.53 17.60 -5.00
C ILE A 680 -29.76 17.24 -6.27
N ILE A 681 -28.43 17.25 -6.21
CA ILE A 681 -27.59 16.74 -7.29
C ILE A 681 -27.23 15.30 -7.02
N VAL A 682 -27.43 14.45 -8.02
CA VAL A 682 -27.16 13.02 -7.96
C VAL A 682 -26.20 12.64 -9.08
N LYS A 683 -25.10 11.98 -8.73
CA LYS A 683 -24.31 11.26 -9.73
C LYS A 683 -24.93 9.88 -9.94
N MET A 684 -25.12 9.48 -11.19
CA MET A 684 -25.60 8.15 -11.55
C MET A 684 -24.56 7.46 -12.44
N SER A 685 -24.19 6.24 -12.08
CA SER A 685 -23.30 5.38 -12.89
C SER A 685 -24.10 4.63 -13.97
N SER A 686 -23.39 3.98 -14.90
CA SER A 686 -24.00 3.14 -15.93
C SER A 686 -24.56 1.81 -15.44
N GLY A 687 -24.41 1.54 -14.14
CA GLY A 687 -25.03 0.41 -13.44
C GLY A 687 -26.33 0.79 -12.74
N GLY A 688 -26.77 2.05 -12.86
CA GLY A 688 -27.88 2.61 -12.09
C GLY A 688 -27.55 2.91 -10.62
N GLU A 689 -26.28 2.87 -10.21
CA GLU A 689 -25.89 3.24 -8.85
C GLU A 689 -25.98 4.76 -8.70
N LYS A 690 -26.68 5.21 -7.65
CA LYS A 690 -26.98 6.61 -7.40
C LYS A 690 -26.26 7.08 -6.14
N VAL A 691 -25.61 8.24 -6.21
CA VAL A 691 -25.00 8.87 -5.03
C VAL A 691 -25.39 10.34 -5.01
N VAL A 692 -25.99 10.77 -3.90
CA VAL A 692 -26.31 12.16 -3.64
C VAL A 692 -25.02 12.92 -3.30
N LEU A 693 -24.77 14.03 -4.01
CA LEU A 693 -23.60 14.88 -3.74
C LEU A 693 -23.91 15.88 -2.64
N LYS A 694 -22.91 16.18 -1.80
CA LYS A 694 -23.08 17.15 -0.71
C LYS A 694 -22.97 18.57 -1.26
N PRO A 695 -23.67 19.56 -0.68
CA PRO A 695 -23.61 20.95 -1.14
C PRO A 695 -22.19 21.57 -1.17
N ASN A 696 -21.30 21.09 -0.28
CA ASN A 696 -19.92 21.57 -0.15
C ASN A 696 -18.93 20.83 -1.07
N ASP A 697 -19.37 19.81 -1.82
CA ASP A 697 -18.50 19.13 -2.77
C ASP A 697 -18.16 20.08 -3.92
N VAL A 698 -16.89 20.09 -4.35
CA VAL A 698 -16.35 20.99 -5.39
C VAL A 698 -15.79 20.19 -6.55
N SER A 699 -15.78 20.77 -7.76
CA SER A 699 -15.22 20.16 -8.97
C SER A 699 -15.78 18.75 -9.26
N VAL A 700 -17.11 18.62 -9.19
CA VAL A 700 -17.77 17.31 -9.29
C VAL A 700 -17.79 16.74 -10.70
N PHE A 701 -17.59 17.57 -11.73
CA PHE A 701 -17.74 17.18 -13.13
C PHE A 701 -16.73 16.11 -13.59
N THR A 702 -15.48 16.21 -13.15
CA THR A 702 -14.40 15.29 -13.52
C THR A 702 -14.40 14.00 -12.70
N THR A 703 -15.09 13.99 -11.55
CA THR A 703 -15.19 12.83 -10.63
C THR A 703 -16.19 11.76 -11.06
N LEU A 704 -16.93 11.99 -12.14
CA LEU A 704 -17.89 11.03 -12.67
C LEU A 704 -17.18 9.76 -13.20
N THR A 705 -17.89 8.63 -13.16
CA THR A 705 -17.46 7.40 -13.85
C THR A 705 -17.42 7.64 -15.37
N ILE A 706 -16.86 6.69 -16.14
CA ILE A 706 -16.62 6.86 -17.58
C ILE A 706 -17.91 7.21 -18.33
N ASN A 707 -19.00 6.50 -18.04
CA ASN A 707 -20.31 6.82 -18.60
C ASN A 707 -21.25 7.49 -17.60
N GLY A 708 -20.74 7.96 -16.47
CA GLY A 708 -21.53 8.62 -15.44
C GLY A 708 -22.19 9.90 -15.94
N ARG A 709 -23.33 10.24 -15.32
CA ARG A 709 -24.12 11.44 -15.62
C ARG A 709 -24.52 12.13 -14.33
N LEU A 710 -24.78 13.43 -14.44
CA LEU A 710 -25.20 14.28 -13.33
C LEU A 710 -26.68 14.63 -13.49
N PHE A 711 -27.47 14.39 -12.46
CA PHE A 711 -28.90 14.64 -12.42
C PHE A 711 -29.25 15.68 -11.36
N ALA A 712 -30.28 16.47 -11.63
CA ALA A 712 -30.95 17.31 -10.64
C ALA A 712 -32.40 16.82 -10.49
N CYS A 713 -32.80 16.46 -9.27
CA CYS A 713 -34.17 16.04 -9.00
C CYS A 713 -34.60 16.45 -7.58
N PRO A 714 -35.90 16.51 -7.29
CA PRO A 714 -36.40 16.59 -5.92
C PRO A 714 -36.00 15.35 -5.11
N ARG A 715 -35.79 15.53 -3.80
CA ARG A 715 -35.40 14.42 -2.91
C ARG A 715 -36.40 13.27 -2.88
N GLU A 716 -37.69 13.57 -2.99
CA GLU A 716 -38.78 12.58 -2.99
C GLU A 716 -38.75 11.65 -4.21
N GLN A 717 -38.16 12.10 -5.32
CA GLN A 717 -38.14 11.39 -6.60
C GLN A 717 -36.79 10.67 -6.84
N PHE A 718 -35.91 10.64 -5.84
CA PHE A 718 -34.60 10.01 -5.90
C PHE A 718 -34.66 8.52 -6.33
N ASP A 719 -35.61 7.76 -5.78
CA ASP A 719 -35.75 6.34 -6.08
C ASP A 719 -36.27 6.09 -7.50
N SER A 720 -36.99 7.07 -8.08
CA SER A 720 -37.57 6.99 -9.42
C SER A 720 -36.59 7.32 -10.55
N LEU A 721 -35.38 7.84 -10.24
CA LEU A 721 -34.32 8.01 -11.24
C LEU A 721 -33.99 6.65 -11.88
N VAL A 722 -34.10 6.54 -13.20
CA VAL A 722 -33.70 5.35 -13.94
C VAL A 722 -32.67 5.76 -14.97
N GLU A 723 -31.67 4.91 -15.18
CA GLU A 723 -30.76 5.10 -16.30
C GLU A 723 -31.48 4.75 -17.61
N GLU A 724 -31.38 5.61 -18.61
CA GLU A 724 -31.89 5.27 -19.94
C GLU A 724 -31.05 4.11 -20.49
N LEU A 725 -31.67 2.94 -20.72
CA LEU A 725 -31.02 1.84 -21.42
C LEU A 725 -30.66 2.34 -22.83
N CYS A 726 -29.39 2.69 -23.05
CA CYS A 726 -28.86 3.01 -24.37
C CYS A 726 -29.11 1.83 -25.32
N LYS A 727 -30.18 1.90 -26.11
CA LYS A 727 -30.44 1.02 -27.25
C LYS A 727 -29.49 1.43 -28.37
N GLY A 728 -28.42 0.66 -28.54
CA GLY A 728 -27.45 0.86 -29.62
C GLY A 728 -26.34 1.81 -29.20
N GLY A 729 -25.10 1.47 -29.60
CA GLY A 729 -23.89 2.20 -29.26
C GLY A 729 -24.05 3.69 -29.54
N MET A 730 -24.18 4.46 -28.47
CA MET A 730 -24.14 5.92 -28.50
C MET A 730 -22.85 6.34 -27.83
N SER A 731 -22.13 7.21 -28.53
CA SER A 731 -20.88 7.87 -28.14
C SER A 731 -20.92 8.30 -26.67
N SER A 732 -19.87 7.95 -25.92
CA SER A 732 -19.56 8.67 -24.69
C SER A 732 -19.43 10.16 -25.04
N PRO A 733 -19.73 11.11 -24.12
CA PRO A 733 -19.27 12.47 -24.33
C PRO A 733 -17.75 12.38 -24.50
N ASP A 734 -17.24 12.70 -25.70
CA ASP A 734 -15.82 12.63 -26.01
C ASP A 734 -15.05 13.33 -24.89
N LEU A 735 -14.07 12.65 -24.30
CA LEU A 735 -13.41 13.14 -23.09
C LEU A 735 -12.00 13.64 -23.37
N PRO A 736 -11.47 14.55 -22.53
CA PRO A 736 -10.15 15.07 -22.69
C PRO A 736 -9.13 14.01 -22.26
N HIS A 737 -8.19 13.68 -23.15
CA HIS A 737 -6.92 13.05 -22.81
C HIS A 737 -6.12 13.89 -21.81
N PRO A 738 -5.51 13.25 -20.80
CA PRO A 738 -4.52 13.90 -19.96
C PRO A 738 -3.28 14.33 -20.76
N PRO A 739 -2.52 15.33 -20.28
CA PRO A 739 -1.25 15.73 -20.89
C PRO A 739 -0.24 14.56 -20.93
N ALA A 740 0.79 14.70 -21.77
CA ALA A 740 1.83 13.69 -21.89
C ALA A 740 2.51 13.43 -20.52
N LEU A 741 2.94 12.19 -20.28
CA LEU A 741 3.66 11.73 -19.07
C LEU A 741 4.88 12.60 -18.68
N SER A 742 5.32 13.50 -19.55
CA SER A 742 6.41 14.45 -19.35
C SER A 742 6.10 15.58 -18.36
N ASP A 743 4.82 15.84 -18.08
CA ASP A 743 4.35 17.01 -17.30
C ASP A 743 3.95 16.63 -15.86
N LEU A 744 4.72 15.74 -15.21
CA LEU A 744 4.40 15.24 -13.87
C LEU A 744 4.39 16.35 -12.80
N SER A 745 5.15 17.44 -13.01
CA SER A 745 5.21 18.58 -12.08
C SER A 745 3.87 19.28 -11.89
N LEU A 746 3.00 19.28 -12.91
CA LEU A 746 1.66 19.87 -12.88
C LEU A 746 0.69 19.14 -11.93
N PHE A 747 0.93 17.85 -11.63
CA PHE A 747 0.06 17.08 -10.74
C PHE A 747 0.41 17.20 -9.25
N THR A 748 1.54 17.81 -8.91
CA THR A 748 2.10 17.74 -7.55
C THR A 748 1.14 18.30 -6.49
N LEU A 749 0.58 19.49 -6.72
CA LEU A 749 -0.39 20.10 -5.80
C LEU A 749 -1.76 19.40 -5.85
N GLU A 750 -2.20 18.96 -7.03
CA GLU A 750 -3.46 18.22 -7.17
C GLU A 750 -3.46 16.89 -6.39
N LEU A 751 -2.31 16.21 -6.31
CA LEU A 751 -2.13 15.01 -5.50
C LEU A 751 -2.36 15.31 -4.01
N ILE A 752 -1.91 16.46 -3.51
CA ILE A 752 -2.11 16.88 -2.12
C ILE A 752 -3.59 17.18 -1.88
N TYR A 753 -4.22 17.98 -2.73
CA TYR A 753 -5.65 18.30 -2.61
C TYR A 753 -6.53 17.06 -2.68
N HIS A 754 -6.19 16.09 -3.54
CA HIS A 754 -6.91 14.82 -3.63
C HIS A 754 -6.72 13.98 -2.35
N THR A 755 -5.51 13.92 -1.80
CA THR A 755 -5.18 13.10 -0.62
C THR A 755 -5.82 13.64 0.65
N PHE A 756 -5.78 14.95 0.88
CA PHE A 756 -6.32 15.60 2.08
C PHE A 756 -7.79 16.07 1.91
N GLY A 757 -8.35 15.94 0.72
CA GLY A 757 -9.74 16.26 0.41
C GLY A 757 -9.94 17.65 -0.20
N ARG A 758 -10.41 17.68 -1.45
CA ARG A 758 -10.59 18.90 -2.27
C ARG A 758 -11.44 19.99 -1.61
N HIS A 759 -12.45 19.59 -0.84
CA HIS A 759 -13.37 20.51 -0.18
C HIS A 759 -12.69 21.38 0.89
N HIS A 760 -11.59 20.92 1.50
CA HIS A 760 -10.81 21.72 2.45
C HIS A 760 -10.08 22.88 1.77
N PHE A 761 -9.63 22.68 0.52
CA PHE A 761 -8.86 23.68 -0.23
C PHE A 761 -9.72 24.53 -1.17
N LYS A 762 -10.92 24.05 -1.53
CA LYS A 762 -11.78 24.64 -2.59
C LYS A 762 -11.05 24.78 -3.93
N LYS A 763 -10.10 23.89 -4.21
CA LYS A 763 -9.35 23.82 -5.47
C LYS A 763 -9.76 22.58 -6.27
N THR A 764 -9.55 22.64 -7.59
CA THR A 764 -9.85 21.53 -8.49
C THR A 764 -8.70 20.51 -8.51
N THR A 765 -9.03 19.24 -8.81
CA THR A 765 -8.04 18.22 -9.21
C THR A 765 -8.44 17.60 -10.55
N ALA A 766 -9.01 18.41 -11.44
CA ALA A 766 -9.58 17.98 -12.70
C ALA A 766 -8.57 17.22 -13.57
N ASN A 767 -7.30 17.64 -13.59
CA ASN A 767 -6.29 16.99 -14.41
C ASN A 767 -5.96 15.60 -13.86
N LEU A 768 -5.80 15.47 -12.54
CA LEU A 768 -5.60 14.19 -11.88
C LEU A 768 -6.80 13.26 -12.04
N ASP A 769 -8.03 13.77 -11.86
CA ASP A 769 -9.26 13.00 -12.02
C ASP A 769 -9.37 12.38 -13.41
N LEU A 770 -9.10 13.18 -14.46
CA LEU A 770 -9.12 12.70 -15.84
C LEU A 770 -7.99 11.69 -16.11
N PHE A 771 -6.82 11.87 -15.51
CA PHE A 771 -5.72 10.92 -15.61
C PHE A 771 -6.05 9.56 -14.94
N LEU A 772 -6.64 9.58 -13.75
CA LEU A 772 -7.09 8.37 -13.05
C LEU A 772 -8.24 7.70 -13.81
N ARG A 773 -9.19 8.48 -14.34
CA ARG A 773 -10.28 7.97 -15.19
C ARG A 773 -9.77 7.31 -16.46
N ARG A 774 -8.69 7.82 -17.06
CA ARG A 774 -8.05 7.21 -18.24
C ARG A 774 -7.51 5.80 -17.96
N PHE A 775 -7.07 5.52 -16.74
CA PHE A 775 -6.68 4.15 -16.35
C PHE A 775 -7.88 3.19 -16.47
N ASN A 776 -9.02 3.57 -15.89
CA ASN A 776 -10.25 2.78 -15.95
C ASN A 776 -10.77 2.67 -17.39
N GLU A 777 -10.68 3.73 -18.19
CA GLU A 777 -11.09 3.73 -19.60
C GLU A 777 -10.31 2.70 -20.42
N ILE A 778 -8.98 2.63 -20.25
CA ILE A 778 -8.14 1.63 -20.92
C ILE A 778 -8.47 0.22 -20.42
N GLN A 779 -8.68 0.05 -19.10
CA GLN A 779 -9.06 -1.24 -18.52
C GLN A 779 -10.39 -1.73 -19.12
N PHE A 780 -11.43 -0.91 -19.12
CA PHE A 780 -12.75 -1.27 -19.64
C PHE A 780 -12.77 -1.39 -21.16
N TRP A 781 -11.91 -0.67 -21.89
CA TRP A 781 -11.72 -0.88 -23.33
C TRP A 781 -11.32 -2.32 -23.65
N VAL A 782 -10.35 -2.88 -22.92
CA VAL A 782 -9.91 -4.27 -23.09
C VAL A 782 -11.07 -5.24 -22.86
N VAL A 783 -11.82 -5.05 -21.75
CA VAL A 783 -12.94 -5.93 -21.40
C VAL A 783 -14.08 -5.81 -22.42
N THR A 784 -14.38 -4.59 -22.87
CA THR A 784 -15.45 -4.28 -23.84
C THR A 784 -15.17 -4.97 -25.17
N GLU A 785 -13.99 -4.79 -25.75
CA GLU A 785 -13.61 -5.38 -27.04
C GLU A 785 -13.63 -6.92 -26.99
N ILE A 786 -13.20 -7.52 -25.88
CA ILE A 786 -13.21 -8.98 -25.71
C ILE A 786 -14.65 -9.51 -25.56
N CYS A 787 -15.49 -8.87 -24.75
CA CYS A 787 -16.87 -9.30 -24.50
C CYS A 787 -17.80 -9.06 -25.69
N LEU A 788 -17.51 -8.08 -26.54
CA LEU A 788 -18.22 -7.86 -27.81
C LEU A 788 -17.79 -8.84 -28.91
N CYS A 789 -16.63 -9.51 -28.76
CA CYS A 789 -16.10 -10.43 -29.75
C CYS A 789 -16.73 -11.83 -29.64
N SER A 790 -17.83 -12.04 -30.38
CA SER A 790 -18.55 -13.32 -30.44
C SER A 790 -17.71 -14.48 -31.00
N GLN A 791 -16.85 -14.20 -31.98
CA GLN A 791 -16.06 -15.23 -32.66
C GLN A 791 -14.82 -15.67 -31.83
N PRO A 792 -14.71 -16.94 -31.41
CA PRO A 792 -13.65 -17.39 -30.51
C PRO A 792 -12.24 -17.28 -31.11
N SER A 793 -12.08 -17.47 -32.42
CA SER A 793 -10.79 -17.31 -33.10
C SER A 793 -10.29 -15.87 -33.08
N LYS A 794 -11.17 -14.90 -33.35
CA LYS A 794 -10.85 -13.46 -33.29
C LYS A 794 -10.60 -13.01 -31.85
N ARG A 795 -11.33 -13.55 -30.88
CA ARG A 795 -11.13 -13.25 -29.46
C ARG A 795 -9.73 -13.68 -28.97
N VAL A 796 -9.24 -14.85 -29.40
CA VAL A 796 -7.84 -15.26 -29.16
C VAL A 796 -6.84 -14.30 -29.79
N GLN A 797 -7.13 -13.76 -30.98
CA GLN A 797 -6.28 -12.74 -31.61
C GLN A 797 -6.28 -11.42 -30.82
N LEU A 798 -7.43 -11.01 -30.27
CA LEU A 798 -7.54 -9.84 -29.40
C LEU A 798 -6.70 -10.02 -28.13
N LEU A 799 -6.77 -11.17 -27.45
CA LEU A 799 -5.91 -11.46 -26.29
C LEU A 799 -4.42 -11.30 -26.65
N LYS A 800 -3.98 -11.93 -27.74
CA LYS A 800 -2.60 -11.80 -28.23
C LYS A 800 -2.23 -10.34 -28.55
N LYS A 801 -3.15 -9.58 -29.14
CA LYS A 801 -2.94 -8.17 -29.50
C LYS A 801 -2.79 -7.31 -28.25
N PHE A 802 -3.67 -7.45 -27.25
CA PHE A 802 -3.58 -6.71 -26.00
C PHE A 802 -2.32 -7.04 -25.20
N ILE A 803 -1.90 -8.31 -25.14
CA ILE A 803 -0.64 -8.71 -24.50
C ILE A 803 0.56 -8.05 -25.20
N LYS A 804 0.57 -7.99 -26.54
CA LYS A 804 1.61 -7.28 -27.30
C LYS A 804 1.60 -5.77 -27.05
N ILE A 805 0.42 -5.14 -27.00
CA ILE A 805 0.30 -3.72 -26.67
C ILE A 805 0.84 -3.45 -25.27
N ALA A 806 0.49 -4.29 -24.29
CA ALA A 806 1.02 -4.19 -22.93
C ALA A 806 2.56 -4.33 -22.90
N ALA A 807 3.12 -5.30 -23.62
CA ALA A 807 4.57 -5.45 -23.73
C ALA A 807 5.25 -4.18 -24.26
N HIS A 808 4.72 -3.59 -25.34
CA HIS A 808 5.21 -2.31 -25.84
C HIS A 808 5.05 -1.16 -24.83
N CYS A 809 3.90 -1.06 -24.14
CA CYS A 809 3.73 -0.05 -23.08
C CYS A 809 4.80 -0.16 -21.99
N LYS A 810 5.16 -1.39 -21.59
CA LYS A 810 6.24 -1.65 -20.63
C LYS A 810 7.61 -1.26 -21.19
N GLU A 811 7.90 -1.56 -22.45
CA GLU A 811 9.14 -1.15 -23.14
C GLU A 811 9.29 0.39 -23.16
N TYR A 812 8.19 1.11 -23.40
CA TYR A 812 8.14 2.57 -23.36
C TYR A 812 8.08 3.16 -21.94
N LYS A 813 8.25 2.34 -20.88
CA LYS A 813 8.13 2.76 -19.47
C LYS A 813 6.77 3.37 -19.08
N ASN A 814 5.74 3.19 -19.91
CA ASN A 814 4.37 3.56 -19.58
C ASN A 814 3.71 2.43 -18.76
N LEU A 815 4.07 2.39 -17.47
CA LEU A 815 3.55 1.38 -16.54
C LEU A 815 2.05 1.56 -16.26
N ASN A 816 1.53 2.78 -16.33
CA ASN A 816 0.11 3.08 -16.10
C ASN A 816 -0.79 2.32 -17.10
N SER A 817 -0.54 2.49 -18.40
CA SER A 817 -1.31 1.78 -19.43
C SER A 817 -1.00 0.29 -19.47
N PHE A 818 0.23 -0.12 -19.16
CA PHE A 818 0.58 -1.55 -19.04
C PHE A 818 -0.30 -2.23 -17.98
N PHE A 819 -0.37 -1.68 -16.77
CA PHE A 819 -1.19 -2.26 -15.70
C PHE A 819 -2.68 -2.17 -15.99
N ALA A 820 -3.16 -1.07 -16.60
CA ALA A 820 -4.57 -0.97 -17.02
C ALA A 820 -4.97 -2.12 -17.96
N ILE A 821 -4.13 -2.45 -18.94
CA ILE A 821 -4.40 -3.55 -19.87
C ILE A 821 -4.34 -4.91 -19.15
N VAL A 822 -3.33 -5.14 -18.31
CA VAL A 822 -3.20 -6.38 -17.53
C VAL A 822 -4.41 -6.58 -16.62
N MET A 823 -4.86 -5.54 -15.91
CA MET A 823 -6.05 -5.59 -15.07
C MET A 823 -7.32 -5.82 -15.89
N GLY A 824 -7.42 -5.28 -17.10
CA GLY A 824 -8.51 -5.59 -18.03
C GLY A 824 -8.54 -7.06 -18.42
N LEU A 825 -7.38 -7.67 -18.68
CA LEU A 825 -7.27 -9.11 -18.99
C LEU A 825 -7.57 -10.00 -17.78
N SER A 826 -7.26 -9.55 -16.57
CA SER A 826 -7.55 -10.25 -15.31
C SER A 826 -8.99 -10.06 -14.82
N ASN A 827 -9.78 -9.15 -15.43
CA ASN A 827 -11.18 -8.92 -15.06
C ASN A 827 -11.99 -10.22 -15.12
N VAL A 828 -12.92 -10.41 -14.17
CA VAL A 828 -13.75 -11.63 -14.04
C VAL A 828 -14.52 -11.99 -15.32
N ALA A 829 -14.91 -11.01 -16.14
CA ALA A 829 -15.57 -11.26 -17.41
C ALA A 829 -14.63 -11.82 -18.49
N VAL A 830 -13.31 -11.58 -18.39
CA VAL A 830 -12.30 -12.06 -19.34
C VAL A 830 -11.60 -13.32 -18.84
N SER A 831 -11.20 -13.35 -17.57
CA SER A 831 -10.45 -14.47 -16.97
C SER A 831 -11.26 -15.77 -16.93
N ARG A 832 -12.60 -15.69 -16.89
CA ARG A 832 -13.48 -16.88 -16.92
C ARG A 832 -13.59 -17.58 -18.27
N LEU A 833 -13.15 -16.95 -19.36
CA LEU A 833 -13.27 -17.48 -20.72
C LEU A 833 -12.24 -18.59 -20.97
N ALA A 834 -12.36 -19.69 -20.23
CA ALA A 834 -11.39 -20.77 -20.17
C ALA A 834 -11.06 -21.35 -21.56
N LEU A 835 -12.07 -21.55 -22.40
CA LEU A 835 -11.87 -22.10 -23.75
C LEU A 835 -11.05 -21.14 -24.62
N THR A 836 -11.22 -19.83 -24.42
CA THR A 836 -10.42 -18.80 -25.11
C THR A 836 -8.97 -18.83 -24.64
N TRP A 837 -8.74 -18.89 -23.33
CA TRP A 837 -7.39 -18.93 -22.74
C TRP A 837 -6.63 -20.21 -23.10
N GLU A 838 -7.27 -21.38 -22.97
CA GLU A 838 -6.70 -22.68 -23.34
C GLU A 838 -6.29 -22.72 -24.82
N ARG A 839 -7.19 -22.26 -25.71
CA ARG A 839 -6.91 -22.20 -27.15
C ARG A 839 -5.79 -21.21 -27.46
N MET A 840 -5.64 -20.14 -26.69
CA MET A 840 -4.50 -19.24 -26.81
C MET A 840 -3.21 -19.95 -26.40
N ILE A 841 -3.15 -20.60 -25.24
CA ILE A 841 -1.97 -21.28 -24.72
C ILE A 841 -1.50 -22.38 -25.69
N ALA A 842 -2.42 -23.22 -26.16
CA ALA A 842 -2.14 -24.26 -27.14
C ALA A 842 -1.59 -23.69 -28.48
N ASN A 843 -2.09 -22.53 -28.92
CA ASN A 843 -1.60 -21.86 -30.12
C ASN A 843 -0.28 -21.13 -29.90
N THR A 844 -0.05 -20.58 -28.69
CA THR A 844 1.15 -19.83 -28.34
C THR A 844 2.34 -20.77 -28.13
N ALA A 845 2.15 -21.98 -27.59
CA ALA A 845 3.19 -23.02 -27.58
C ALA A 845 3.71 -23.33 -29.01
N ARG A 846 2.82 -23.35 -30.01
CA ARG A 846 3.21 -23.48 -31.43
C ARG A 846 3.85 -22.22 -32.00
N THR A 847 3.38 -21.03 -31.58
CA THR A 847 3.88 -19.73 -32.06
C THR A 847 5.24 -19.37 -31.45
N VAL A 848 5.53 -19.74 -30.19
CA VAL A 848 6.83 -19.55 -29.52
C VAL A 848 7.93 -20.38 -30.19
N ARG A 849 7.59 -21.58 -30.72
CA ARG A 849 8.48 -22.36 -31.59
C ARG A 849 8.80 -21.65 -32.92
N TYR A 850 7.86 -20.85 -33.45
CA TYR A 850 8.01 -20.08 -34.70
C TYR A 850 8.65 -18.69 -34.47
N CYS A 851 8.42 -18.05 -33.33
CA CYS A 851 9.02 -16.75 -32.98
C CYS A 851 10.47 -16.87 -32.50
N ARG A 852 10.91 -18.05 -32.00
CA ARG A 852 12.33 -18.32 -31.72
C ARG A 852 13.19 -18.39 -32.99
N SER A 853 12.60 -18.46 -34.19
CA SER A 853 13.32 -18.56 -35.46
C SER A 853 13.38 -17.28 -36.29
N GLN A 854 12.97 -16.11 -35.77
CA GLN A 854 13.18 -14.83 -36.48
C GLN A 854 13.82 -13.75 -35.60
N PRO A 855 14.87 -13.07 -36.09
CA PRO A 855 15.45 -11.93 -35.40
C PRO A 855 14.50 -10.71 -35.47
N PHE A 856 14.34 -10.04 -34.34
CA PHE A 856 13.61 -8.77 -34.22
C PHE A 856 14.46 -7.63 -34.81
N ASN A 857 13.89 -6.89 -35.77
CA ASN A 857 14.57 -5.79 -36.45
C ASN A 857 13.98 -4.43 -35.98
N PRO A 858 14.71 -3.60 -35.22
CA PRO A 858 14.21 -2.35 -34.64
C PRO A 858 13.95 -1.23 -35.67
N ASP A 859 14.49 -1.34 -36.89
CA ASP A 859 14.42 -0.26 -37.90
C ASP A 859 13.13 -0.23 -38.74
N ALA A 860 12.16 -1.13 -38.50
CA ALA A 860 10.89 -1.14 -39.23
C ALA A 860 9.85 -0.13 -38.70
N ALA A 861 10.16 0.61 -37.62
CA ALA A 861 9.21 1.49 -36.92
C ALA A 861 9.11 2.92 -37.47
N GLN A 862 9.68 3.21 -38.65
CA GLN A 862 9.60 4.52 -39.27
C GLN A 862 9.25 4.42 -40.77
N ALA A 863 7.94 4.25 -41.03
CA ALA A 863 7.22 4.83 -42.17
C ALA A 863 5.83 4.18 -42.25
N ASN A 864 4.81 4.74 -41.60
CA ASN A 864 3.43 4.45 -41.99
C ASN A 864 2.54 5.68 -41.88
N LYS A 865 1.88 6.04 -42.98
CA LYS A 865 1.13 7.30 -43.19
C LYS A 865 -0.19 7.42 -42.42
N ASN A 866 -0.52 6.51 -41.49
CA ASN A 866 -1.82 6.45 -40.77
C ASN A 866 -1.75 6.89 -39.29
N HIS A 867 -0.79 7.73 -38.90
CA HIS A 867 -0.66 8.17 -37.49
C HIS A 867 -1.87 8.96 -36.96
N GLN A 868 -2.63 9.63 -37.84
CA GLN A 868 -3.77 10.44 -37.41
C GLN A 868 -4.98 9.58 -37.01
N ASP A 869 -5.34 8.57 -37.80
CA ASP A 869 -6.48 7.68 -37.51
C ASP A 869 -6.26 6.88 -36.23
N VAL A 870 -5.03 6.37 -36.03
CA VAL A 870 -4.66 5.66 -34.80
C VAL A 870 -4.72 6.62 -33.60
N ARG A 871 -4.25 7.85 -33.77
CA ARG A 871 -4.31 8.87 -32.72
C ARG A 871 -5.74 9.27 -32.38
N SER A 872 -6.63 9.36 -33.37
CA SER A 872 -8.05 9.62 -33.16
C SER A 872 -8.72 8.46 -32.43
N TYR A 873 -8.52 7.21 -32.88
CA TYR A 873 -9.08 6.03 -32.22
C TYR A 873 -8.62 5.89 -30.76
N VAL A 874 -7.31 5.99 -30.49
CA VAL A 874 -6.78 5.93 -29.12
C VAL A 874 -7.33 7.08 -28.27
N ARG A 875 -7.69 8.20 -28.91
CA ARG A 875 -8.22 9.37 -28.22
C ARG A 875 -9.72 9.35 -27.95
N GLN A 876 -10.49 8.53 -28.64
CA GLN A 876 -11.95 8.53 -28.56
C GLN A 876 -12.42 7.09 -28.28
N LEU A 877 -12.06 6.57 -27.11
CA LEU A 877 -12.50 5.22 -26.73
C LEU A 877 -13.94 5.27 -26.23
N ASN A 878 -14.79 4.44 -26.84
CA ASN A 878 -16.12 4.16 -26.35
C ASN A 878 -16.10 2.81 -25.64
N VAL A 879 -16.45 2.80 -24.36
CA VAL A 879 -16.30 1.62 -23.49
C VAL A 879 -17.57 1.36 -22.69
N ILE A 880 -17.80 0.08 -22.36
CA ILE A 880 -18.82 -0.34 -21.41
C ILE A 880 -18.12 -0.40 -20.04
N ASP A 881 -18.54 0.44 -19.09
CA ASP A 881 -18.05 0.44 -17.70
C ASP A 881 -19.00 -0.26 -16.72
N ASN A 882 -20.18 -0.72 -17.19
CA ASN A 882 -21.11 -1.53 -16.41
C ASN A 882 -20.64 -3.00 -16.33
N GLN A 883 -20.07 -3.37 -15.19
CA GLN A 883 -19.55 -4.71 -14.94
C GLN A 883 -20.62 -5.82 -14.99
N ARG A 884 -21.89 -5.53 -14.63
CA ARG A 884 -22.98 -6.53 -14.72
C ARG A 884 -23.24 -6.88 -16.18
N THR A 885 -23.32 -5.88 -17.05
CA THR A 885 -23.51 -6.06 -18.50
C THR A 885 -22.36 -6.88 -19.10
N LEU A 886 -21.11 -6.52 -18.79
CA LEU A 886 -19.93 -7.25 -19.27
C LEU A 886 -19.91 -8.71 -18.80
N SER A 887 -20.23 -8.95 -17.52
CA SER A 887 -20.33 -10.30 -16.98
C SER A 887 -21.44 -11.11 -17.67
N GLN A 888 -22.60 -10.53 -17.92
CA GLN A 888 -23.69 -11.21 -18.66
C GLN A 888 -23.28 -11.54 -20.10
N MET A 889 -22.61 -10.62 -20.79
CA MET A 889 -22.07 -10.87 -22.13
C MET A 889 -21.09 -12.04 -22.12
N SER A 890 -20.17 -12.06 -21.16
CA SER A 890 -19.21 -13.16 -21.01
C SER A 890 -19.88 -14.52 -20.78
N HIS A 891 -20.90 -14.60 -19.91
CA HIS A 891 -21.67 -15.84 -19.71
C HIS A 891 -22.43 -16.29 -20.96
N ARG A 892 -22.87 -15.36 -21.82
CA ARG A 892 -23.48 -15.69 -23.12
C ARG A 892 -22.45 -16.20 -24.13
N LEU A 893 -21.19 -15.76 -24.04
CA LEU A 893 -20.10 -16.23 -24.89
C LEU A 893 -19.64 -17.64 -24.51
N GLU A 894 -19.44 -17.90 -23.22
CA GLU A 894 -19.02 -19.19 -22.68
C GLU A 894 -19.84 -19.54 -21.43
N PRO A 895 -20.99 -20.23 -21.59
CA PRO A 895 -21.78 -20.71 -20.47
C PRO A 895 -20.96 -21.68 -19.61
N ARG A 896 -20.99 -21.52 -18.28
CA ARG A 896 -20.44 -22.54 -17.37
C ARG A 896 -21.20 -23.85 -17.61
N ARG A 897 -20.49 -24.96 -17.83
CA ARG A 897 -21.11 -26.29 -17.72
C ARG A 897 -21.60 -26.44 -16.26
N PRO A 898 -22.83 -26.92 -16.05
CA PRO A 898 -23.39 -27.11 -14.72
C PRO A 898 -22.53 -28.04 -13.85
#